data_AF-A0A961BT84-F1
#
_entry.id   AF-A0A961BT84-F1
#
_cell.length_a   1.000
_cell.length_b   1.000
_cell.length_c   1.000
_cell.angle_alpha   90.00
_cell.angle_beta   90.00
_cell.angle_gamma   90.00
#
_symmetry.space_group_name_H-M   'P 1'
#
loop_
_entity.id
_entity.type
_entity.pdbx_description
1 polymer ?
#
loop_
_entity_poly.entity_id
_entity_poly.type
_entity_poly.pdbx_seq_one_letter_code
_entity_poly.pdbx_strand_id
1 'polypeptide(L)'
;MPAAGALVMAYGSPATLDDVEAYYTHIRRGRPPTEAQLADLRERYEAIGGVTTLTERTAAQRRAIAAALDERRGPGAIPVAAGNKHAAPFIEDGVAELVEAGVRTIVGLVLAPHYAAGSVGEYHRRARDAAEAAGVAYHGIDSWHLDDALVTFHADALERARAQVPAAHKVLFTAHSLPERVLVDDPYPDQLRASAEAIAARVGLGPWGDWSVCWQSAGRTPEPWRGPDVLDVIRELAATGRADGVVVAPIGFTSDHLELRYDLDIDAARVADEVGLAFARTDAVNDDAAVMTSLAERILAELDAASLDDGATSSTPPSCGRVVIVGGGISGLAAARAVLVAAPGSDVVVLEAAGRVGGKIATTPFADRPVDCGADAFLARVPAAVELCRDLGLEAALTSPATSTAYLWVDGALRPFPTGTVLGVPTDLDALAETGILSDEGLARARAEADLEPETWPPDGTGDESVGALVRRRLGDEVLDRLVGPLLGGVNCGSADELSVLAGAPQFAEAMRTSGSLITGLRAQREAAARASDATDQPPVFYGLRTGTQTLTDALAADIAGRGGDVRTGHAATGVDVTWTPGRQTPLFRVRVDDGAGGTTVHADSVVLATPDAISARLISAFAPDEAAQLATVDYASAVLVTLAVPRTGIDHPLDGSGFLVAPDAGLLLTACSWASSKWAHLDGDDDLVILRASAGRTTDGRALELDDDDLVDALLADLATTMGLRAAPVEVRVSRWHEALPQFRPGHQARMAALQERLATAYPGLYVIGAGIGGLGIPACITQGNTIATQLRRVTG
;
A
#
# COMPACT_ATOMS: atom_id res chain seq x y z
N MET A 1 -33.97 31.52 7.80
CA MET A 1 -32.66 31.55 7.11
C MET A 1 -32.11 30.14 7.13
N PRO A 2 -31.60 29.63 6.01
CA PRO A 2 -31.04 28.28 5.93
C PRO A 2 -29.86 28.15 6.89
N ALA A 3 -29.84 27.09 7.71
CA ALA A 3 -28.73 26.85 8.64
C ALA A 3 -27.50 26.26 7.93
N ALA A 4 -27.72 25.58 6.81
CA ALA A 4 -26.74 24.82 6.06
C ALA A 4 -26.79 25.17 4.57
N GLY A 5 -25.68 25.01 3.86
CA GLY A 5 -25.57 25.25 2.42
C GLY A 5 -24.51 24.37 1.78
N ALA A 6 -24.54 24.29 0.44
CA ALA A 6 -23.59 23.49 -0.33
C ALA A 6 -22.75 24.39 -1.25
N LEU A 7 -21.43 24.16 -1.28
CA LEU A 7 -20.50 24.82 -2.18
C LEU A 7 -20.00 23.82 -3.22
N VAL A 8 -20.46 23.97 -4.47
CA VAL A 8 -20.04 23.13 -5.60
C VAL A 8 -18.85 23.78 -6.29
N MET A 9 -17.72 23.07 -6.37
CA MET A 9 -16.46 23.62 -6.83
C MET A 9 -15.92 22.94 -8.08
N ALA A 10 -15.32 23.71 -8.98
CA ALA A 10 -14.77 23.22 -10.24
C ALA A 10 -13.53 24.00 -10.69
N TYR A 11 -12.85 23.54 -11.75
CA TYR A 11 -11.61 24.18 -12.21
C TYR A 11 -11.82 25.63 -12.70
N GLY A 12 -12.90 25.86 -13.43
CA GLY A 12 -13.17 27.13 -14.13
C GLY A 12 -12.54 27.17 -15.52
N SER A 13 -13.05 28.04 -16.40
CA SER A 13 -12.54 28.23 -17.76
C SER A 13 -12.74 29.70 -18.16
N PRO A 14 -11.89 30.27 -19.04
CA PRO A 14 -12.08 31.61 -19.57
C PRO A 14 -13.44 31.72 -20.28
N ALA A 15 -14.14 32.85 -20.09
CA ALA A 15 -15.44 33.11 -20.71
C ALA A 15 -15.32 33.43 -22.20
N THR A 16 -14.21 34.04 -22.61
CA THR A 16 -13.90 34.39 -24.00
C THR A 16 -12.43 34.12 -24.31
N LEU A 17 -12.06 34.09 -25.59
CA LEU A 17 -10.66 33.95 -26.02
C LEU A 17 -9.77 35.13 -25.57
N ASP A 18 -10.38 36.30 -25.36
CA ASP A 18 -9.68 37.48 -24.87
C ASP A 18 -9.26 37.31 -23.39
N ASP A 19 -9.99 36.48 -22.62
CA ASP A 19 -9.70 36.21 -21.21
C ASP A 19 -8.60 35.17 -20.99
N VAL A 20 -8.17 34.45 -22.05
CA VAL A 20 -7.22 33.32 -21.95
C VAL A 20 -5.89 33.73 -21.32
N GLU A 21 -5.38 34.91 -21.65
CA GLU A 21 -4.09 35.38 -21.10
C GLU A 21 -4.19 35.64 -19.59
N ALA A 22 -5.26 36.31 -19.14
CA ALA A 22 -5.49 36.59 -17.73
C ALA A 22 -5.70 35.30 -16.94
N TYR A 23 -6.52 34.38 -17.48
CA TYR A 23 -6.76 33.05 -16.93
C TYR A 23 -5.46 32.24 -16.80
N TYR A 24 -4.65 32.17 -17.87
CA TYR A 24 -3.42 31.40 -17.86
C TYR A 24 -2.37 32.01 -16.91
N THR A 25 -2.31 33.33 -16.84
CA THR A 25 -1.48 34.04 -15.86
C THR A 25 -1.87 33.68 -14.43
N HIS A 26 -3.18 33.57 -14.15
CA HIS A 26 -3.69 33.16 -12.84
C HIS A 26 -3.31 31.70 -12.50
N ILE A 27 -3.47 30.75 -13.43
CA ILE A 27 -3.01 29.35 -13.26
C ILE A 27 -1.52 29.31 -12.91
N ARG A 28 -0.72 30.17 -13.56
CA ARG A 28 0.73 30.28 -13.34
C ARG A 28 1.09 31.18 -12.16
N ARG A 29 0.16 31.41 -11.23
CA ARG A 29 0.35 32.16 -9.97
C ARG A 29 0.90 33.58 -10.21
N GLY A 30 0.31 34.27 -11.19
CA GLY A 30 0.64 35.65 -11.55
C GLY A 30 1.79 35.81 -12.55
N ARG A 31 2.37 34.70 -13.06
CA ARG A 31 3.44 34.74 -14.07
C ARG A 31 2.85 34.68 -15.48
N PRO A 32 2.98 35.74 -16.30
CA PRO A 32 2.43 35.74 -17.66
C PRO A 32 2.99 34.61 -18.51
N PRO A 33 2.18 33.93 -19.34
CA PRO A 33 2.68 32.98 -20.33
C PRO A 33 3.62 33.65 -21.33
N THR A 34 4.56 32.90 -21.90
CA THR A 34 5.29 33.39 -23.07
C THR A 34 4.33 33.51 -24.26
N GLU A 35 4.67 34.32 -25.26
CA GLU A 35 3.87 34.47 -26.48
C GLU A 35 3.59 33.11 -27.15
N ALA A 36 4.59 32.22 -27.18
CA ALA A 36 4.44 30.87 -27.68
C ALA A 36 3.48 30.00 -26.85
N GLN A 37 3.54 30.09 -25.51
CA GLN A 37 2.62 29.36 -24.63
C GLN A 37 1.18 29.85 -24.75
N LEU A 38 1.00 31.16 -24.91
CA LEU A 38 -0.32 31.77 -25.11
C LEU A 38 -0.90 31.40 -26.48
N ALA A 39 -0.06 31.42 -27.53
CA ALA A 39 -0.45 31.01 -28.87
C ALA A 39 -0.86 29.53 -28.91
N ASP A 40 -0.08 28.63 -28.30
CA ASP A 40 -0.40 27.19 -28.20
C ASP A 40 -1.76 26.97 -27.52
N LEU A 41 -1.99 27.62 -26.36
CA LEU A 41 -3.26 27.47 -25.65
C LEU A 41 -4.46 28.03 -26.45
N ARG A 42 -4.28 29.17 -27.14
CA ARG A 42 -5.32 29.75 -28.00
C ARG A 42 -5.65 28.85 -29.19
N GLU A 43 -4.63 28.29 -29.83
CA GLU A 43 -4.80 27.34 -30.93
C GLU A 43 -5.60 26.11 -30.51
N ARG A 44 -5.38 25.59 -29.29
CA ARG A 44 -6.18 24.47 -28.74
C ARG A 44 -7.65 24.83 -28.58
N TYR A 45 -7.95 26.03 -28.06
CA TYR A 45 -9.34 26.51 -27.97
C TYR A 45 -9.96 26.70 -29.36
N GLU A 46 -9.24 27.32 -30.30
CA GLU A 46 -9.72 27.50 -31.67
C GLU A 46 -10.00 26.15 -32.36
N ALA A 47 -9.15 25.14 -32.14
CA ALA A 47 -9.31 23.80 -32.70
C ALA A 47 -10.59 23.09 -32.21
N ILE A 48 -11.06 23.40 -31.00
CA ILE A 48 -12.33 22.86 -30.48
C ILE A 48 -13.54 23.76 -30.77
N GLY A 49 -13.37 24.82 -31.56
CA GLY A 49 -14.43 25.75 -31.96
C GLY A 49 -14.64 26.95 -31.04
N GLY A 50 -13.68 27.26 -30.16
CA GLY A 50 -13.72 28.38 -29.22
C GLY A 50 -13.49 27.96 -27.76
N VAL A 51 -13.99 28.76 -26.81
CA VAL A 51 -13.91 28.40 -25.39
C VAL A 51 -14.76 27.16 -25.08
N THR A 52 -14.39 26.43 -24.04
CA THR A 52 -15.06 25.19 -23.63
C THR A 52 -16.45 25.45 -23.03
N THR A 53 -17.31 24.44 -23.05
CA THR A 53 -18.61 24.46 -22.35
C THR A 53 -18.51 24.23 -20.83
N LEU A 54 -17.30 24.18 -20.24
CA LEU A 54 -17.09 23.85 -18.82
C LEU A 54 -17.91 24.75 -17.87
N THR A 55 -17.98 26.05 -18.14
CA THR A 55 -18.77 27.00 -17.33
C THR A 55 -20.26 26.67 -17.36
N GLU A 56 -20.81 26.38 -18.56
CA GLU A 56 -22.21 25.99 -18.73
C GLU A 56 -22.51 24.64 -18.08
N ARG A 57 -21.59 23.67 -18.22
CA ARG A 57 -21.68 22.34 -17.61
C ARG A 57 -21.64 22.39 -16.09
N THR A 58 -20.71 23.16 -15.52
CA THR A 58 -20.63 23.39 -14.07
C THR A 58 -21.92 24.03 -13.55
N ALA A 59 -22.47 25.01 -14.28
CA ALA A 59 -23.74 25.63 -13.92
C ALA A 59 -24.94 24.66 -14.02
N ALA A 60 -24.94 23.75 -15.00
CA ALA A 60 -25.95 22.71 -15.13
C ALA A 60 -25.86 21.67 -14.00
N GLN A 61 -24.67 21.18 -13.68
CA GLN A 61 -24.39 20.29 -12.56
C GLN A 61 -24.86 20.89 -11.24
N ARG A 62 -24.52 22.16 -10.97
CA ARG A 62 -25.01 22.87 -9.78
C ARG A 62 -26.54 22.92 -9.72
N ARG A 63 -27.20 23.26 -10.84
CA ARG A 63 -28.67 23.32 -10.89
C ARG A 63 -29.31 21.95 -10.66
N ALA A 64 -28.73 20.89 -11.22
CA ALA A 64 -29.22 19.52 -11.03
C ALA A 64 -29.06 19.06 -9.57
N ILE A 65 -27.92 19.34 -8.95
CA ILE A 65 -27.69 19.07 -7.52
C ILE A 65 -28.69 19.87 -6.66
N ALA A 66 -28.88 21.16 -6.95
CA ALA A 66 -29.84 22.00 -6.23
C ALA A 66 -31.28 21.48 -6.35
N ALA A 67 -31.70 21.06 -7.55
CA ALA A 67 -33.01 20.47 -7.77
C ALA A 67 -33.19 19.16 -6.96
N ALA A 68 -32.18 18.29 -6.97
CA ALA A 68 -32.21 17.04 -6.19
C ALA A 68 -32.26 17.31 -4.67
N LEU A 69 -31.56 18.33 -4.17
CA LEU A 69 -31.65 18.76 -2.77
C LEU A 69 -33.03 19.33 -2.43
N ASP A 70 -33.60 20.16 -3.32
CA ASP A 70 -34.93 20.74 -3.17
C ASP A 70 -36.02 19.67 -3.13
N GLU A 71 -35.90 18.59 -3.92
CA GLU A 71 -36.82 17.45 -3.86
C GLU A 71 -36.78 16.72 -2.51
N ARG A 72 -35.62 16.69 -1.84
CA ARG A 72 -35.43 15.96 -0.57
C ARG A 72 -35.72 16.79 0.68
N ARG A 73 -35.40 18.08 0.67
CA ARG A 73 -35.50 18.98 1.84
C ARG A 73 -36.48 20.15 1.66
N GLY A 74 -37.05 20.31 0.47
CA GLY A 74 -37.95 21.39 0.10
C GLY A 74 -37.21 22.56 -0.59
N PRO A 75 -37.92 23.34 -1.43
CA PRO A 75 -37.31 24.39 -2.24
C PRO A 75 -36.52 25.42 -1.42
N GLY A 76 -35.24 25.61 -1.76
CA GLY A 76 -34.34 26.60 -1.15
C GLY A 76 -33.95 26.27 0.30
N ALA A 77 -34.23 25.06 0.79
CA ALA A 77 -33.85 24.64 2.14
C ALA A 77 -32.32 24.57 2.31
N ILE A 78 -31.62 24.18 1.24
CA ILE A 78 -30.15 24.12 1.17
C ILE A 78 -29.71 24.96 -0.04
N PRO A 79 -29.32 26.23 0.14
CA PRO A 79 -28.76 27.03 -0.93
C PRO A 79 -27.47 26.40 -1.47
N VAL A 80 -27.31 26.44 -2.80
CA VAL A 80 -26.15 25.87 -3.50
C VAL A 80 -25.40 26.97 -4.27
N ALA A 81 -24.19 27.27 -3.84
CA ALA A 81 -23.29 28.23 -4.51
C ALA A 81 -22.25 27.52 -5.39
N ALA A 82 -21.67 28.26 -6.34
CA ALA A 82 -20.55 27.80 -7.17
C ALA A 82 -19.25 28.47 -6.74
N GLY A 83 -18.13 27.77 -6.85
CA GLY A 83 -16.81 28.35 -6.59
C GLY A 83 -15.70 27.70 -7.41
N ASN A 84 -15.11 28.44 -8.34
CA ASN A 84 -14.08 27.92 -9.24
C ASN A 84 -12.66 28.20 -8.74
N LYS A 85 -11.71 27.33 -9.10
CA LYS A 85 -10.30 27.51 -8.73
C LYS A 85 -9.63 28.64 -9.52
N HIS A 86 -9.91 28.70 -10.83
CA HIS A 86 -9.14 29.53 -11.77
C HIS A 86 -9.94 30.56 -12.58
N ALA A 87 -11.26 30.64 -12.41
CA ALA A 87 -12.10 31.65 -13.06
C ALA A 87 -13.16 32.16 -12.07
N ALA A 88 -13.81 33.29 -12.37
CA ALA A 88 -14.94 33.76 -11.56
C ALA A 88 -16.22 32.93 -11.83
N PRO A 89 -17.13 32.78 -10.84
CA PRO A 89 -16.95 33.11 -9.44
C PRO A 89 -15.89 32.20 -8.80
N PHE A 90 -15.00 32.76 -7.98
CA PHE A 90 -13.99 32.00 -7.26
C PHE A 90 -14.59 31.27 -6.06
N ILE A 91 -13.85 30.32 -5.49
CA ILE A 91 -14.24 29.58 -4.28
C ILE A 91 -14.68 30.53 -3.15
N GLU A 92 -13.94 31.62 -2.97
CA GLU A 92 -14.19 32.64 -1.96
C GLU A 92 -15.51 33.40 -2.21
N ASP A 93 -15.85 33.66 -3.49
CA ASP A 93 -17.11 34.31 -3.87
C ASP A 93 -18.31 33.41 -3.51
N GLY A 94 -18.20 32.10 -3.77
CA GLY A 94 -19.23 31.13 -3.42
C GLY A 94 -19.43 30.97 -1.92
N VAL A 95 -18.35 31.03 -1.13
CA VAL A 95 -18.46 31.07 0.34
C VAL A 95 -19.17 32.35 0.79
N ALA A 96 -18.78 33.50 0.24
CA ALA A 96 -19.42 34.78 0.57
C ALA A 96 -20.92 34.78 0.26
N GLU A 97 -21.35 34.23 -0.88
CA GLU A 97 -22.76 34.08 -1.26
C GLU A 97 -23.55 33.27 -0.21
N LEU A 98 -22.99 32.15 0.27
CA LEU A 98 -23.64 31.33 1.30
C LEU A 98 -23.71 32.05 2.65
N VAL A 99 -22.64 32.75 3.04
CA VAL A 99 -22.60 33.56 4.26
C VAL A 99 -23.66 34.67 4.23
N GLU A 100 -23.79 35.38 3.12
CA GLU A 100 -24.82 36.41 2.91
C GLU A 100 -26.25 35.84 2.98
N ALA A 101 -26.43 34.58 2.54
CA ALA A 101 -27.70 33.85 2.67
C ALA A 101 -28.01 33.38 4.11
N GLY A 102 -27.09 33.61 5.06
CA GLY A 102 -27.24 33.26 6.47
C GLY A 102 -26.87 31.82 6.83
N VAL A 103 -26.13 31.13 5.95
CA VAL A 103 -25.63 29.77 6.18
C VAL A 103 -24.58 29.76 7.30
N ARG A 104 -24.65 28.76 8.18
CA ARG A 104 -23.72 28.55 9.30
C ARG A 104 -22.84 27.30 9.15
N THR A 105 -23.23 26.39 8.26
CA THR A 105 -22.50 25.15 7.94
C THR A 105 -22.46 24.97 6.43
N ILE A 106 -21.26 24.85 5.85
CA ILE A 106 -21.04 24.65 4.41
C ILE A 106 -20.50 23.25 4.18
N VAL A 107 -21.14 22.50 3.29
CA VAL A 107 -20.56 21.27 2.72
C VAL A 107 -19.97 21.58 1.35
N GLY A 108 -18.67 21.35 1.21
CA GLY A 108 -17.94 21.52 -0.03
C GLY A 108 -17.90 20.24 -0.84
N LEU A 109 -18.36 20.31 -2.09
CA LEU A 109 -18.25 19.24 -3.08
C LEU A 109 -17.36 19.71 -4.23
N VAL A 110 -16.24 19.03 -4.47
CA VAL A 110 -15.43 19.24 -5.67
C VAL A 110 -15.96 18.33 -6.78
N LEU A 111 -16.18 18.89 -7.98
CA LEU A 111 -16.51 18.15 -9.20
C LEU A 111 -15.26 17.48 -9.79
N ALA A 112 -14.61 16.68 -8.95
CA ALA A 112 -13.51 15.78 -9.26
C ALA A 112 -13.65 14.56 -8.33
N PRO A 113 -13.84 13.33 -8.87
CA PRO A 113 -14.18 12.17 -8.06
C PRO A 113 -13.03 11.64 -7.21
N HIS A 114 -11.79 11.74 -7.72
CA HIS A 114 -10.59 11.23 -7.08
C HIS A 114 -9.89 12.34 -6.27
N TYR A 115 -9.51 12.03 -5.04
CA TYR A 115 -8.74 12.95 -4.20
C TYR A 115 -7.32 13.08 -4.72
N ALA A 116 -6.82 14.32 -4.76
CA ALA A 116 -5.40 14.62 -4.83
C ALA A 116 -5.12 15.90 -4.01
N ALA A 117 -4.02 15.93 -3.26
CA ALA A 117 -3.64 17.04 -2.39
C ALA A 117 -3.41 18.34 -3.18
N GLY A 118 -2.87 18.21 -4.40
CA GLY A 118 -2.66 19.30 -5.37
C GLY A 118 -3.92 19.71 -6.15
N SER A 119 -5.01 18.93 -6.05
CA SER A 119 -6.31 19.22 -6.65
C SER A 119 -7.34 19.43 -5.55
N VAL A 120 -8.21 18.44 -5.27
CA VAL A 120 -9.30 18.47 -4.29
C VAL A 120 -8.87 19.07 -2.94
N GLY A 121 -7.69 18.68 -2.43
CA GLY A 121 -7.16 19.24 -1.18
C GLY A 121 -6.96 20.76 -1.21
N GLU A 122 -6.56 21.35 -2.35
CA GLU A 122 -6.44 22.81 -2.50
C GLU A 122 -7.79 23.51 -2.52
N TYR A 123 -8.81 22.92 -3.15
CA TYR A 123 -10.18 23.46 -3.13
C TYR A 123 -10.70 23.54 -1.70
N HIS A 124 -10.60 22.43 -0.95
CA HIS A 124 -11.05 22.36 0.43
C HIS A 124 -10.29 23.32 1.34
N ARG A 125 -8.97 23.48 1.18
CA ARG A 125 -8.21 24.50 1.94
C ARG A 125 -8.73 25.91 1.69
N ARG A 126 -8.88 26.33 0.43
CA ARG A 126 -9.37 27.67 0.09
C ARG A 126 -10.77 27.94 0.63
N ALA A 127 -11.67 26.97 0.49
CA ALA A 127 -13.03 27.09 1.00
C ALA A 127 -13.07 27.13 2.53
N ARG A 128 -12.25 26.31 3.20
CA ARG A 128 -12.11 26.28 4.65
C ARG A 128 -11.58 27.61 5.17
N ASP A 129 -10.50 28.13 4.60
CA ASP A 129 -9.90 29.41 5.00
C ASP A 129 -10.92 30.57 4.88
N ALA A 130 -11.69 30.60 3.78
CA ALA A 130 -12.74 31.60 3.58
C ALA A 130 -13.91 31.44 4.56
N ALA A 131 -14.33 30.21 4.85
CA ALA A 131 -15.42 29.93 5.78
C ALA A 131 -15.02 30.25 7.23
N GLU A 132 -13.80 29.87 7.64
CA GLU A 132 -13.24 30.18 8.96
C GLU A 132 -13.12 31.70 9.19
N ALA A 133 -12.68 32.45 8.17
CA ALA A 133 -12.63 33.91 8.23
C ALA A 133 -14.02 34.55 8.41
N ALA A 134 -15.08 33.88 7.94
CA ALA A 134 -16.48 34.30 8.10
C ALA A 134 -17.17 33.71 9.35
N GLY A 135 -16.49 32.86 10.13
CA GLY A 135 -17.06 32.19 11.31
C GLY A 135 -18.11 31.12 10.98
N VAL A 136 -17.97 30.46 9.83
CA VAL A 136 -18.88 29.43 9.32
C VAL A 136 -18.17 28.07 9.31
N ALA A 137 -18.87 27.00 9.74
CA ALA A 137 -18.32 25.65 9.74
C ALA A 137 -18.18 25.11 8.30
N TYR A 138 -17.11 24.36 8.02
CA TYR A 138 -16.84 23.80 6.70
C TYR A 138 -16.48 22.31 6.75
N HIS A 139 -17.21 21.52 5.97
CA HIS A 139 -17.06 20.07 5.83
C HIS A 139 -16.78 19.74 4.36
N GLY A 140 -15.67 19.05 4.09
CA GLY A 140 -15.22 18.77 2.73
C GLY A 140 -15.50 17.32 2.34
N ILE A 141 -16.07 17.12 1.17
CA ILE A 141 -16.24 15.81 0.57
C ILE A 141 -14.99 15.44 -0.24
N ASP A 142 -14.07 14.68 0.37
CA ASP A 142 -12.72 14.44 -0.18
C ASP A 142 -12.68 13.57 -1.46
N SER A 143 -13.55 12.57 -1.61
CA SER A 143 -13.56 11.71 -2.81
C SER A 143 -14.86 10.94 -2.98
N TRP A 144 -15.38 10.78 -4.19
CA TRP A 144 -16.59 10.00 -4.55
C TRP A 144 -16.34 9.01 -5.70
N HIS A 145 -15.08 8.63 -5.93
CA HIS A 145 -14.67 7.85 -7.10
C HIS A 145 -15.24 6.43 -7.22
N LEU A 146 -15.84 5.88 -6.15
CA LEU A 146 -16.54 4.59 -6.13
C LEU A 146 -18.05 4.72 -5.90
N ASP A 147 -18.60 5.92 -6.06
CA ASP A 147 -20.05 6.11 -6.04
C ASP A 147 -20.72 5.21 -7.10
N ASP A 148 -21.74 4.44 -6.72
CA ASP A 148 -22.34 3.44 -7.62
C ASP A 148 -23.01 4.09 -8.84
N ALA A 149 -23.57 5.30 -8.70
CA ALA A 149 -24.14 6.03 -9.84
C ALA A 149 -23.04 6.47 -10.81
N LEU A 150 -21.90 6.94 -10.30
CA LEU A 150 -20.73 7.27 -11.14
C LEU A 150 -20.19 6.04 -11.86
N VAL A 151 -19.97 4.92 -11.14
CA VAL A 151 -19.45 3.68 -11.72
C VAL A 151 -20.42 3.13 -12.77
N THR A 152 -21.72 3.17 -12.49
CA THR A 152 -22.78 2.76 -13.44
C THR A 152 -22.78 3.63 -14.69
N PHE A 153 -22.72 4.96 -14.54
CA PHE A 153 -22.65 5.88 -15.68
C PHE A 153 -21.47 5.53 -16.59
N HIS A 154 -20.27 5.36 -16.03
CA HIS A 154 -19.09 5.04 -16.81
C HIS A 154 -19.14 3.66 -17.44
N ALA A 155 -19.70 2.65 -16.75
CA ALA A 155 -19.93 1.33 -17.32
C ALA A 155 -20.85 1.39 -18.55
N ASP A 156 -21.99 2.10 -18.44
CA ASP A 156 -22.94 2.25 -19.54
C ASP A 156 -22.34 3.06 -20.70
N ALA A 157 -21.58 4.12 -20.40
CA ALA A 157 -20.89 4.91 -21.41
C ALA A 157 -19.80 4.09 -22.14
N LEU A 158 -19.11 3.21 -21.40
CA LEU A 158 -18.13 2.30 -21.95
C LEU A 158 -18.76 1.28 -22.89
N GLU A 159 -19.88 0.65 -22.51
CA GLU A 159 -20.60 -0.27 -23.40
C GLU A 159 -21.02 0.40 -24.72
N ARG A 160 -21.53 1.64 -24.66
CA ARG A 160 -21.88 2.41 -25.87
C ARG A 160 -20.68 2.72 -26.76
N ALA A 161 -19.52 3.02 -26.16
CA ALA A 161 -18.30 3.34 -26.89
C ALA A 161 -17.67 2.08 -27.51
N ARG A 162 -17.66 0.96 -26.78
CA ARG A 162 -17.14 -0.33 -27.26
C ARG A 162 -17.89 -0.85 -28.48
N ALA A 163 -19.19 -0.56 -28.58
CA ALA A 163 -19.99 -0.91 -29.75
C ALA A 163 -19.58 -0.17 -31.05
N GLN A 164 -18.76 0.89 -30.96
CA GLN A 164 -18.32 1.70 -32.09
C GLN A 164 -16.96 1.27 -32.67
N VAL A 165 -16.24 0.37 -31.99
CA VAL A 165 -14.93 -0.14 -32.41
C VAL A 165 -14.97 -1.65 -32.66
N PRO A 166 -14.00 -2.24 -33.37
CA PRO A 166 -13.91 -3.68 -33.57
C PRO A 166 -13.87 -4.46 -32.25
N ALA A 167 -14.30 -5.74 -32.28
CA ALA A 167 -14.33 -6.59 -31.09
C ALA A 167 -12.95 -6.76 -30.43
N ALA A 168 -11.87 -6.77 -31.23
CA ALA A 168 -10.50 -6.72 -30.76
C ALA A 168 -10.12 -5.26 -30.44
N HIS A 169 -10.43 -4.80 -29.24
CA HIS A 169 -10.05 -3.46 -28.77
C HIS A 169 -9.45 -3.49 -27.37
N LYS A 170 -8.74 -2.42 -27.02
CA LYS A 170 -8.26 -2.16 -25.65
C LYS A 170 -9.00 -0.97 -25.06
N VAL A 171 -9.39 -1.05 -23.79
CA VAL A 171 -9.95 0.09 -23.05
C VAL A 171 -8.84 0.81 -22.28
N LEU A 172 -8.77 2.13 -22.41
CA LEU A 172 -7.82 2.98 -21.70
C LEU A 172 -8.58 3.90 -20.74
N PHE A 173 -8.48 3.66 -19.44
CA PHE A 173 -9.01 4.56 -18.43
C PHE A 173 -8.03 5.70 -18.19
N THR A 174 -8.49 6.95 -18.35
CA THR A 174 -7.63 8.13 -18.27
C THR A 174 -8.03 9.13 -17.20
N ALA A 175 -7.03 9.86 -16.72
CA ALA A 175 -7.18 11.02 -15.87
C ALA A 175 -6.04 12.03 -16.11
N HIS A 176 -6.18 13.23 -15.56
CA HIS A 176 -5.16 14.27 -15.66
C HIS A 176 -3.86 13.81 -14.98
N SER A 177 -2.73 13.88 -15.68
CA SER A 177 -1.42 13.59 -15.14
C SER A 177 -1.01 14.63 -14.10
N LEU A 178 -0.31 14.24 -13.04
CA LEU A 178 0.23 15.19 -12.06
C LEU A 178 1.76 15.04 -11.99
N PRO A 179 2.51 16.09 -11.57
CA PRO A 179 3.93 15.95 -11.30
C PRO A 179 4.20 14.84 -10.28
N GLU A 180 5.15 13.94 -10.54
CA GLU A 180 5.42 12.78 -9.65
C GLU A 180 5.71 13.22 -8.20
N ARG A 181 6.33 14.40 -8.00
CA ARG A 181 6.63 14.93 -6.66
C ARG A 181 5.38 15.16 -5.80
N VAL A 182 4.21 15.42 -6.39
CA VAL A 182 2.97 15.66 -5.64
C VAL A 182 2.15 14.40 -5.45
N LEU A 183 2.60 13.27 -6.00
CA LEU A 183 1.94 11.97 -5.89
C LEU A 183 2.55 11.08 -4.81
N VAL A 184 3.63 11.53 -4.16
CA VAL A 184 4.21 10.84 -3.01
C VAL A 184 3.18 10.82 -1.89
N ASP A 185 2.77 9.61 -1.48
CA ASP A 185 1.74 9.34 -0.47
C ASP A 185 0.35 9.92 -0.81
N ASP A 186 0.10 10.25 -2.08
CA ASP A 186 -1.19 10.73 -2.57
C ASP A 186 -2.05 9.55 -3.08
N PRO A 187 -3.32 9.41 -2.64
CA PRO A 187 -4.15 8.27 -3.03
C PRO A 187 -4.62 8.33 -4.49
N TYR A 188 -4.36 9.42 -5.22
CA TYR A 188 -4.89 9.66 -6.56
C TYR A 188 -4.68 8.51 -7.55
N PRO A 189 -3.46 7.93 -7.72
CA PRO A 189 -3.26 6.83 -8.67
C PRO A 189 -4.00 5.55 -8.28
N ASP A 190 -4.08 5.27 -6.98
CA ASP A 190 -4.75 4.08 -6.46
C ASP A 190 -6.27 4.22 -6.52
N GLN A 191 -6.82 5.41 -6.25
CA GLN A 191 -8.24 5.69 -6.42
C GLN A 191 -8.66 5.60 -7.90
N LEU A 192 -7.84 6.11 -8.81
CA LEU A 192 -8.10 6.00 -10.24
C LEU A 192 -8.13 4.54 -10.69
N ARG A 193 -7.16 3.73 -10.25
CA ARG A 193 -7.13 2.30 -10.52
C ARG A 193 -8.35 1.59 -9.93
N ALA A 194 -8.73 1.88 -8.69
CA ALA A 194 -9.91 1.28 -8.06
C ALA A 194 -11.21 1.61 -8.82
N SER A 195 -11.36 2.83 -9.35
CA SER A 195 -12.50 3.18 -10.21
C SER A 195 -12.47 2.40 -11.53
N ALA A 196 -11.29 2.29 -12.17
CA ALA A 196 -11.12 1.51 -13.38
C ALA A 196 -11.48 0.03 -13.16
N GLU A 197 -11.03 -0.56 -12.05
CA GLU A 197 -11.36 -1.94 -11.66
C GLU A 197 -12.86 -2.13 -11.44
N ALA A 198 -13.52 -1.21 -10.73
CA ALA A 198 -14.96 -1.26 -10.48
C ALA A 198 -15.78 -1.17 -11.78
N ILE A 199 -15.40 -0.27 -12.68
CA ILE A 199 -16.06 -0.11 -13.98
C ILE A 199 -15.81 -1.34 -14.85
N ALA A 200 -14.56 -1.80 -14.94
CA ALA A 200 -14.17 -2.99 -15.70
C ALA A 200 -14.91 -4.24 -15.25
N ALA A 201 -15.03 -4.46 -13.93
CA ALA A 201 -15.78 -5.59 -13.38
C ALA A 201 -17.25 -5.57 -13.81
N ARG A 202 -17.87 -4.39 -13.88
CA ARG A 202 -19.28 -4.22 -14.24
C ARG A 202 -19.57 -4.53 -15.71
N VAL A 203 -18.61 -4.27 -16.60
CA VAL A 203 -18.70 -4.54 -18.05
C VAL A 203 -18.01 -5.85 -18.46
N GLY A 204 -17.61 -6.68 -17.49
CA GLY A 204 -17.00 -7.99 -17.73
C GLY A 204 -15.64 -7.94 -18.42
N LEU A 205 -14.85 -6.87 -18.20
CA LEU A 205 -13.49 -6.76 -18.73
C LEU A 205 -12.50 -7.47 -17.80
N GLY A 206 -11.71 -8.40 -18.36
CA GLY A 206 -10.65 -9.09 -17.63
C GLY A 206 -9.48 -8.16 -17.33
N PRO A 207 -8.80 -8.32 -16.18
CA PRO A 207 -7.65 -7.50 -15.84
C PRO A 207 -6.46 -7.79 -16.77
N TRP A 208 -5.61 -6.78 -17.00
CA TRP A 208 -4.33 -6.84 -17.73
C TRP A 208 -4.37 -7.17 -19.24
N GLY A 209 -5.45 -7.77 -19.75
CA GLY A 209 -5.68 -8.05 -21.17
C GLY A 209 -6.57 -7.01 -21.86
N ASP A 210 -7.70 -6.65 -21.24
CA ASP A 210 -8.75 -5.89 -21.94
C ASP A 210 -8.73 -4.39 -21.65
N TRP A 211 -8.07 -3.97 -20.57
CA TRP A 211 -7.96 -2.56 -20.21
C TRP A 211 -6.63 -2.18 -19.54
N SER A 212 -6.30 -0.89 -19.49
CA SER A 212 -5.17 -0.30 -18.78
C SER A 212 -5.52 1.10 -18.25
N VAL A 213 -4.79 1.59 -17.24
CA VAL A 213 -4.82 3.01 -16.83
C VAL A 213 -3.67 3.74 -17.51
N CYS A 214 -3.95 4.92 -18.05
CA CYS A 214 -2.94 5.85 -18.55
C CYS A 214 -3.34 7.30 -18.26
N TRP A 215 -2.45 8.23 -18.60
CA TRP A 215 -2.56 9.62 -18.16
C TRP A 215 -2.59 10.55 -19.36
N GLN A 216 -3.19 11.72 -19.19
CA GLN A 216 -3.25 12.76 -20.22
C GLN A 216 -2.95 14.14 -19.63
N SER A 217 -2.76 15.13 -20.49
CA SER A 217 -2.65 16.54 -20.07
C SER A 217 -1.44 16.82 -19.17
N ALA A 218 -0.34 16.09 -19.36
CA ALA A 218 0.92 16.35 -18.67
C ALA A 218 1.48 17.74 -19.01
N GLY A 219 1.91 18.49 -17.99
CA GLY A 219 2.48 19.82 -18.18
C GLY A 219 3.84 19.79 -18.90
N ARG A 220 4.08 20.78 -19.76
CA ARG A 220 5.34 20.96 -20.51
C ARG A 220 6.42 21.58 -19.64
N THR A 221 6.84 20.85 -18.60
CA THR A 221 7.88 21.25 -17.65
C THR A 221 9.01 20.23 -17.61
N PRO A 222 10.23 20.60 -17.14
CA PRO A 222 11.33 19.65 -17.01
C PRO A 222 11.13 18.56 -15.94
N GLU A 223 10.25 18.78 -14.96
CA GLU A 223 9.95 17.78 -13.92
C GLU A 223 9.17 16.59 -14.52
N PRO A 224 9.36 15.36 -14.01
CA PRO A 224 8.62 14.19 -14.49
C PRO A 224 7.15 14.24 -14.06
N TRP A 225 6.28 13.87 -14.99
CA TRP A 225 4.83 13.75 -14.81
C TRP A 225 4.42 12.29 -14.85
N ARG A 226 3.32 11.99 -14.16
CA ARG A 226 2.79 10.64 -14.05
C ARG A 226 2.45 10.06 -15.42
N GLY A 227 3.03 8.90 -15.72
CA GLY A 227 2.85 8.17 -16.98
C GLY A 227 2.31 6.75 -16.78
N PRO A 228 2.09 6.01 -17.89
CA PRO A 228 2.38 6.40 -19.28
C PRO A 228 1.35 7.39 -19.87
N ASP A 229 1.77 8.19 -20.85
CA ASP A 229 0.89 9.12 -21.58
C ASP A 229 -0.03 8.37 -22.56
N VAL A 230 -1.28 8.81 -22.70
CA VAL A 230 -2.30 8.16 -23.53
C VAL A 230 -1.86 8.03 -24.99
N LEU A 231 -1.13 9.00 -25.54
CA LEU A 231 -0.68 8.95 -26.93
C LEU A 231 0.40 7.89 -27.11
N ASP A 232 1.28 7.72 -26.13
CA ASP A 232 2.32 6.69 -26.16
C ASP A 232 1.73 5.30 -26.02
N VAL A 233 0.75 5.12 -25.13
CA VAL A 233 0.04 3.84 -24.98
C VAL A 233 -0.70 3.44 -26.26
N ILE A 234 -1.30 4.38 -26.99
CA ILE A 234 -1.95 4.09 -28.28
C ILE A 234 -0.92 3.59 -29.32
N ARG A 235 0.26 4.23 -29.40
CA ARG A 235 1.33 3.82 -30.33
C ARG A 235 1.88 2.44 -29.96
N GLU A 236 2.13 2.21 -28.68
CA GLU A 236 2.61 0.92 -28.17
C GLU A 236 1.59 -0.19 -28.42
N LEU A 237 0.30 0.07 -28.20
CA LEU A 237 -0.78 -0.88 -28.48
C LEU A 237 -0.76 -1.32 -29.95
N ALA A 238 -0.68 -0.36 -30.88
CA ALA A 238 -0.62 -0.66 -32.30
C ALA A 238 0.61 -1.51 -32.67
N ALA A 239 1.77 -1.22 -32.08
CA ALA A 239 3.00 -1.99 -32.31
C ALA A 239 2.89 -3.46 -31.90
N THR A 240 1.97 -3.81 -30.98
CA THR A 240 1.76 -5.20 -30.57
C THR A 240 0.94 -6.03 -31.56
N GLY A 241 0.15 -5.38 -32.43
CA GLY A 241 -0.78 -6.07 -33.34
C GLY A 241 -1.92 -6.84 -32.64
N ARG A 242 -2.17 -6.57 -31.34
CA ARG A 242 -3.17 -7.30 -30.52
C ARG A 242 -4.55 -6.66 -30.47
N ALA A 243 -4.71 -5.46 -31.02
CA ALA A 243 -5.97 -4.74 -31.06
C ALA A 243 -6.13 -4.03 -32.41
N ASP A 244 -7.37 -3.98 -32.89
CA ASP A 244 -7.80 -3.24 -34.08
C ASP A 244 -8.50 -1.91 -33.69
N GLY A 245 -8.65 -1.66 -32.38
CA GLY A 245 -9.24 -0.43 -31.87
C GLY A 245 -8.89 -0.12 -30.42
N VAL A 246 -9.20 1.11 -30.02
CA VAL A 246 -8.98 1.64 -28.68
C VAL A 246 -10.20 2.44 -28.23
N VAL A 247 -10.65 2.19 -27.00
CA VAL A 247 -11.70 2.97 -26.34
C VAL A 247 -11.10 3.75 -25.19
N VAL A 248 -11.13 5.08 -25.24
CA VAL A 248 -10.61 5.93 -24.17
C VAL A 248 -11.74 6.38 -23.25
N ALA A 249 -11.62 6.06 -21.96
CA ALA A 249 -12.59 6.36 -20.92
C ALA A 249 -12.01 7.37 -19.91
N PRO A 250 -12.26 8.69 -20.06
CA PRO A 250 -11.75 9.73 -19.19
C PRO A 250 -12.45 9.80 -17.83
N ILE A 251 -12.30 8.74 -17.03
CA ILE A 251 -12.99 8.58 -15.74
C ILE A 251 -12.51 9.55 -14.65
N GLY A 252 -11.36 10.21 -14.85
CA GLY A 252 -10.88 11.29 -13.98
C GLY A 252 -11.60 12.63 -14.16
N PHE A 253 -12.53 12.73 -15.12
CA PHE A 253 -13.14 14.00 -15.53
C PHE A 253 -14.68 13.92 -15.50
N THR A 254 -15.31 14.94 -14.95
CA THR A 254 -16.79 14.98 -14.81
C THR A 254 -17.49 15.76 -15.90
N SER A 255 -16.78 16.52 -16.72
CA SER A 255 -17.39 17.48 -17.65
C SER A 255 -16.58 17.59 -18.94
N ASP A 256 -17.25 17.81 -20.07
CA ASP A 256 -16.54 18.14 -21.32
C ASP A 256 -15.85 19.51 -21.18
N HIS A 257 -14.56 19.53 -21.46
CA HIS A 257 -13.70 20.71 -21.41
C HIS A 257 -12.48 20.50 -22.30
N LEU A 258 -11.51 21.43 -22.25
CA LEU A 258 -10.44 21.54 -23.24
C LEU A 258 -9.65 20.23 -23.36
N GLU A 259 -9.32 19.61 -22.24
CA GLU A 259 -8.47 18.41 -22.23
C GLU A 259 -9.18 17.19 -22.80
N LEU A 260 -10.49 17.06 -22.65
CA LEU A 260 -11.23 15.98 -23.33
C LEU A 260 -11.40 16.30 -24.83
N ARG A 261 -11.76 17.53 -25.16
CA ARG A 261 -12.09 17.94 -26.53
C ARG A 261 -10.87 18.10 -27.43
N TYR A 262 -9.71 18.41 -26.86
CA TYR A 262 -8.46 18.53 -27.60
C TYR A 262 -7.61 17.28 -27.43
N ASP A 263 -7.17 16.95 -26.21
CA ASP A 263 -6.18 15.89 -26.01
C ASP A 263 -6.73 14.52 -26.44
N LEU A 264 -8.04 14.27 -26.29
CA LEU A 264 -8.66 13.01 -26.71
C LEU A 264 -9.34 13.08 -28.07
N ASP A 265 -10.31 13.99 -28.24
CA ASP A 265 -11.13 14.04 -29.47
C ASP A 265 -10.34 14.50 -30.71
N ILE A 266 -9.17 15.15 -30.53
CA ILE A 266 -8.29 15.58 -31.62
C ILE A 266 -6.97 14.81 -31.58
N ASP A 267 -6.18 14.91 -30.51
CA ASP A 267 -4.82 14.36 -30.48
C ASP A 267 -4.81 12.83 -30.40
N ALA A 268 -5.49 12.23 -29.42
CA ALA A 268 -5.55 10.77 -29.29
C ALA A 268 -6.25 10.12 -30.50
N ALA A 269 -7.34 10.72 -30.99
CA ALA A 269 -8.02 10.28 -32.20
C ALA A 269 -7.11 10.32 -33.44
N ARG A 270 -6.34 11.39 -33.62
CA ARG A 270 -5.36 11.51 -34.71
C ARG A 270 -4.24 10.48 -34.58
N VAL A 271 -3.68 10.29 -33.39
CA VAL A 271 -2.62 9.28 -33.17
C VAL A 271 -3.16 7.88 -33.45
N ALA A 272 -4.39 7.56 -33.03
CA ALA A 272 -5.03 6.28 -33.33
C ALA A 272 -5.20 6.08 -34.85
N ASP A 273 -5.64 7.10 -35.59
CA ASP A 273 -5.76 7.07 -37.06
C ASP A 273 -4.38 6.87 -37.74
N GLU A 274 -3.35 7.59 -37.29
CA GLU A 274 -1.97 7.47 -37.79
C GLU A 274 -1.40 6.04 -37.65
N VAL A 275 -1.78 5.34 -36.57
CA VAL A 275 -1.33 3.96 -36.30
C VAL A 275 -2.33 2.88 -36.71
N GLY A 276 -3.44 3.26 -37.34
CA GLY A 276 -4.44 2.34 -37.89
C GLY A 276 -5.38 1.67 -36.89
N LEU A 277 -5.60 2.27 -35.71
CA LEU A 277 -6.55 1.79 -34.70
C LEU A 277 -7.88 2.55 -34.80
N ALA A 278 -9.01 1.83 -34.78
CA ALA A 278 -10.32 2.44 -34.61
C ALA A 278 -10.40 3.13 -33.23
N PHE A 279 -10.95 4.34 -33.17
CA PHE A 279 -10.99 5.13 -31.93
C PHE A 279 -12.42 5.42 -31.50
N ALA A 280 -12.70 5.26 -30.22
CA ALA A 280 -13.88 5.80 -29.56
C ALA A 280 -13.51 6.39 -28.20
N ARG A 281 -14.24 7.43 -27.77
CA ARG A 281 -14.14 7.98 -26.41
C ARG A 281 -15.49 7.85 -25.71
N THR A 282 -15.51 7.52 -24.43
CA THR A 282 -16.75 7.52 -23.63
C THR A 282 -17.21 8.94 -23.33
N ASP A 283 -18.52 9.12 -23.15
CA ASP A 283 -19.10 10.38 -22.68
C ASP A 283 -18.54 10.79 -21.30
N ALA A 284 -18.47 12.08 -21.03
CA ALA A 284 -18.24 12.62 -19.68
C ALA A 284 -19.58 12.71 -18.93
N VAL A 285 -19.54 12.65 -17.58
CA VAL A 285 -20.72 12.67 -16.71
C VAL A 285 -21.64 13.85 -17.01
N ASN A 286 -21.05 15.05 -17.20
CA ASN A 286 -21.76 16.31 -17.34
C ASN A 286 -22.85 16.42 -16.25
N ASP A 287 -24.09 16.71 -16.63
CA ASP A 287 -25.24 16.88 -15.74
C ASP A 287 -26.15 15.63 -15.66
N ASP A 288 -25.58 14.42 -15.75
CA ASP A 288 -26.32 13.17 -15.61
C ASP A 288 -27.16 13.14 -14.31
N ALA A 289 -28.46 12.89 -14.46
CA ALA A 289 -29.41 13.01 -13.37
C ALA A 289 -29.16 12.01 -12.22
N ALA A 290 -28.71 10.80 -12.52
CA ALA A 290 -28.47 9.78 -11.49
C ALA A 290 -27.24 10.15 -10.67
N VAL A 291 -26.15 10.57 -11.33
CA VAL A 291 -24.93 11.01 -10.63
C VAL A 291 -25.19 12.27 -9.81
N MET A 292 -25.86 13.28 -10.38
CA MET A 292 -26.17 14.52 -9.65
C MET A 292 -27.08 14.28 -8.43
N THR A 293 -28.02 13.33 -8.54
CA THR A 293 -28.86 12.91 -7.41
C THR A 293 -28.02 12.24 -6.32
N SER A 294 -27.11 11.32 -6.68
CA SER A 294 -26.22 10.67 -5.71
C SER A 294 -25.32 11.68 -4.99
N LEU A 295 -24.79 12.67 -5.73
CA LEU A 295 -23.99 13.74 -5.14
C LEU A 295 -24.80 14.63 -4.18
N ALA A 296 -26.06 14.92 -4.50
CA ALA A 296 -26.96 15.61 -3.59
C ALA A 296 -27.23 14.79 -2.32
N GLU A 297 -27.45 13.49 -2.43
CA GLU A 297 -27.60 12.59 -1.27
C GLU A 297 -26.35 12.58 -0.39
N ARG A 298 -25.18 12.63 -1.01
CA ARG A 298 -23.91 12.69 -0.28
C ARG A 298 -23.71 14.01 0.45
N ILE A 299 -24.11 15.12 -0.16
CA ILE A 299 -24.17 16.43 0.52
C ILE A 299 -25.11 16.35 1.74
N LEU A 300 -26.27 15.71 1.60
CA LEU A 300 -27.20 15.54 2.72
C LEU A 300 -26.62 14.68 3.84
N ALA A 301 -25.94 13.59 3.50
CA ALA A 301 -25.29 12.72 4.49
C ALA A 301 -24.22 13.51 5.28
N GLU A 302 -23.41 14.31 4.60
CA GLU A 302 -22.39 15.15 5.24
C GLU A 302 -23.01 16.25 6.10
N LEU A 303 -24.10 16.87 5.63
CA LEU A 303 -24.85 17.87 6.41
C LEU A 303 -25.52 17.28 7.65
N ASP A 304 -26.07 16.07 7.55
CA ASP A 304 -26.69 15.38 8.67
C ASP A 304 -25.62 14.99 9.69
N ALA A 305 -24.44 14.54 9.25
CA ALA A 305 -23.27 14.31 10.10
C ALA A 305 -22.79 15.59 10.80
N ALA A 306 -22.69 16.71 10.07
CA ALA A 306 -22.31 18.01 10.63
C ALA A 306 -23.36 18.60 11.58
N SER A 307 -24.65 18.33 11.35
CA SER A 307 -25.74 18.76 12.23
C SER A 307 -25.78 17.99 13.55
N LEU A 308 -25.27 16.76 13.57
CA LEU A 308 -25.02 16.01 14.80
C LEU A 308 -23.87 16.64 15.62
N ASP A 309 -22.92 17.33 14.99
CA ASP A 309 -21.87 18.12 15.66
C ASP A 309 -22.40 19.48 16.17
N ASP A 310 -23.21 20.21 15.40
CA ASP A 310 -23.75 21.54 15.79
C ASP A 310 -24.94 21.46 16.78
N GLY A 311 -25.64 20.33 16.85
CA GLY A 311 -26.63 20.01 17.90
C GLY A 311 -26.00 19.45 19.18
N ALA A 312 -24.69 19.18 19.13
CA ALA A 312 -23.89 18.66 20.21
C ALA A 312 -22.96 19.75 20.75
N THR A 313 -23.49 20.54 21.68
CA THR A 313 -22.77 20.62 22.97
C THR A 313 -22.85 19.25 23.67
N SER A 314 -22.32 18.21 23.03
CA SER A 314 -21.84 17.02 23.66
C SER A 314 -20.33 17.15 23.57
N SER A 315 -19.72 17.39 24.71
CA SER A 315 -18.28 17.39 24.95
C SER A 315 -17.62 16.01 24.68
N THR A 316 -18.20 15.18 23.81
CA THR A 316 -17.82 13.79 23.64
C THR A 316 -17.12 13.63 22.29
N PRO A 317 -15.81 13.35 22.28
CA PRO A 317 -15.04 13.17 21.05
C PRO A 317 -15.58 12.01 20.19
N PRO A 318 -15.31 12.00 18.86
CA PRO A 318 -15.78 10.96 17.96
C PRO A 318 -15.33 9.58 18.44
N SER A 319 -16.23 8.59 18.38
CA SER A 319 -16.06 7.28 19.02
C SER A 319 -16.52 6.16 18.11
N CYS A 320 -15.73 5.09 18.04
CA CYS A 320 -16.12 3.80 17.47
C CYS A 320 -16.74 2.86 18.52
N GLY A 321 -17.15 3.38 19.68
CA GLY A 321 -17.58 2.56 20.82
C GLY A 321 -16.38 1.87 21.49
N ARG A 322 -16.61 0.68 22.05
CA ARG A 322 -15.52 -0.11 22.65
C ARG A 322 -14.91 -1.07 21.63
N VAL A 323 -13.64 -0.89 21.34
CA VAL A 323 -12.86 -1.72 20.42
C VAL A 323 -11.86 -2.56 21.20
N VAL A 324 -11.97 -3.88 21.11
CA VAL A 324 -11.02 -4.81 21.74
C VAL A 324 -10.08 -5.38 20.68
N ILE A 325 -8.79 -5.17 20.88
CA ILE A 325 -7.73 -5.66 20.00
C ILE A 325 -7.03 -6.82 20.72
N VAL A 326 -6.99 -7.98 20.08
CA VAL A 326 -6.36 -9.19 20.63
C VAL A 326 -5.01 -9.38 19.95
N GLY A 327 -3.93 -9.23 20.71
CA GLY A 327 -2.54 -9.28 20.26
C GLY A 327 -1.84 -7.92 20.32
N GLY A 328 -0.84 -7.80 21.19
CA GLY A 328 0.01 -6.61 21.38
C GLY A 328 1.29 -6.62 20.54
N GLY A 329 1.26 -7.30 19.38
CA GLY A 329 2.28 -7.17 18.35
C GLY A 329 2.12 -5.88 17.53
N ILE A 330 3.05 -5.63 16.60
CA ILE A 330 3.05 -4.38 15.80
C ILE A 330 1.73 -4.12 15.05
N SER A 331 1.07 -5.16 14.51
CA SER A 331 -0.23 -5.02 13.84
C SER A 331 -1.33 -4.52 14.77
N GLY A 332 -1.46 -5.12 15.96
CA GLY A 332 -2.50 -4.76 16.93
C GLY A 332 -2.25 -3.39 17.55
N LEU A 333 -0.99 -3.08 17.88
CA LEU A 333 -0.62 -1.75 18.38
C LEU A 333 -0.85 -0.66 17.31
N ALA A 334 -0.52 -0.93 16.04
CA ALA A 334 -0.78 0.03 14.95
C ALA A 334 -2.30 0.27 14.79
N ALA A 335 -3.11 -0.80 14.84
CA ALA A 335 -4.57 -0.68 14.81
C ALA A 335 -5.11 0.14 15.99
N ALA A 336 -4.62 -0.12 17.21
CA ALA A 336 -5.04 0.61 18.41
C ALA A 336 -4.77 2.10 18.29
N ARG A 337 -3.55 2.46 17.88
CA ARG A 337 -3.18 3.87 17.65
C ARG A 337 -4.04 4.48 16.56
N ALA A 338 -4.21 3.81 15.43
CA ALA A 338 -4.98 4.33 14.31
C ALA A 338 -6.43 4.66 14.71
N VAL A 339 -7.07 3.79 15.50
CA VAL A 339 -8.42 4.03 16.04
C VAL A 339 -8.42 5.25 16.97
N LEU A 340 -7.49 5.35 17.90
CA LEU A 340 -7.43 6.48 18.84
C LEU A 340 -7.07 7.81 18.18
N VAL A 341 -6.29 7.79 17.10
CA VAL A 341 -5.99 8.99 16.29
C VAL A 341 -7.25 9.43 15.53
N ALA A 342 -7.97 8.49 14.93
CA ALA A 342 -9.15 8.78 14.11
C ALA A 342 -10.40 9.11 14.93
N ALA A 343 -10.56 8.48 16.10
CA ALA A 343 -11.74 8.56 16.95
C ALA A 343 -11.30 8.57 18.44
N PRO A 344 -10.83 9.73 18.95
CA PRO A 344 -10.27 9.86 20.30
C PRO A 344 -11.24 9.55 21.46
N GLY A 345 -12.55 9.49 21.18
CA GLY A 345 -13.58 9.09 22.14
C GLY A 345 -13.85 7.59 22.18
N SER A 346 -13.11 6.79 21.43
CA SER A 346 -13.22 5.32 21.44
C SER A 346 -12.60 4.74 22.71
N ASP A 347 -13.23 3.71 23.27
CA ASP A 347 -12.67 2.92 24.36
C ASP A 347 -11.88 1.75 23.76
N VAL A 348 -10.55 1.90 23.67
CA VAL A 348 -9.67 0.94 23.03
C VAL A 348 -8.92 0.11 24.07
N VAL A 349 -9.10 -1.21 24.03
CA VAL A 349 -8.40 -2.17 24.90
C VAL A 349 -7.55 -3.11 24.06
N VAL A 350 -6.24 -3.17 24.31
CA VAL A 350 -5.32 -4.15 23.73
C VAL A 350 -5.05 -5.25 24.74
N LEU A 351 -5.33 -6.50 24.36
CA LEU A 351 -5.10 -7.70 25.17
C LEU A 351 -3.89 -8.46 24.63
N GLU A 352 -2.82 -8.55 25.41
CA GLU A 352 -1.59 -9.27 25.09
C GLU A 352 -1.36 -10.40 26.08
N ALA A 353 -1.14 -11.62 25.57
CA ALA A 353 -0.96 -12.81 26.39
C ALA A 353 0.39 -12.83 27.13
N ALA A 354 1.45 -12.34 26.48
CA ALA A 354 2.78 -12.25 27.08
C ALA A 354 2.86 -11.13 28.12
N GLY A 355 3.86 -11.20 29.00
CA GLY A 355 4.16 -10.15 29.99
C GLY A 355 4.76 -8.86 29.40
N ARG A 356 4.77 -8.71 28.07
CA ARG A 356 5.28 -7.55 27.33
C ARG A 356 4.57 -7.42 25.99
N VAL A 357 4.57 -6.22 25.43
CA VAL A 357 4.15 -5.98 24.04
C VAL A 357 5.27 -6.37 23.05
N GLY A 358 5.03 -6.15 21.76
CA GLY A 358 6.01 -6.27 20.68
C GLY A 358 5.97 -7.59 19.92
N GLY A 359 5.40 -8.64 20.52
CA GLY A 359 5.29 -9.97 19.89
C GLY A 359 6.66 -10.50 19.47
N LYS A 360 6.87 -10.61 18.15
CA LYS A 360 8.11 -11.08 17.49
C LYS A 360 9.20 -10.02 17.37
N ILE A 361 8.88 -8.78 17.67
CA ILE A 361 9.84 -7.67 17.79
C ILE A 361 10.25 -7.62 19.25
N ALA A 362 11.48 -8.06 19.52
CA ALA A 362 12.01 -8.12 20.88
C ALA A 362 13.48 -7.76 20.90
N THR A 363 13.88 -6.95 21.86
CA THR A 363 15.25 -6.51 22.08
C THR A 363 15.60 -6.79 23.54
N THR A 364 16.73 -7.44 23.80
CA THR A 364 17.23 -7.66 25.17
C THR A 364 18.70 -7.27 25.30
N PRO A 365 19.17 -6.89 26.51
CA PRO A 365 20.58 -6.66 26.77
C PRO A 365 21.41 -7.90 26.41
N PHE A 366 22.54 -7.70 25.74
CA PHE A 366 23.51 -8.74 25.37
C PHE A 366 24.85 -8.08 25.08
N ALA A 367 25.95 -8.57 25.67
CA ALA A 367 27.27 -7.91 25.59
C ALA A 367 27.20 -6.40 25.92
N ASP A 368 26.51 -6.08 27.01
CA ASP A 368 26.29 -4.72 27.54
C ASP A 368 25.61 -3.72 26.59
N ARG A 369 24.94 -4.21 25.53
CA ARG A 369 24.21 -3.37 24.56
C ARG A 369 22.85 -3.97 24.18
N PRO A 370 21.88 -3.18 23.67
CA PRO A 370 20.61 -3.71 23.22
C PRO A 370 20.76 -4.48 21.91
N VAL A 371 20.34 -5.75 21.88
CA VAL A 371 20.41 -6.60 20.67
C VAL A 371 19.08 -7.27 20.41
N ASP A 372 18.61 -7.17 19.16
CA ASP A 372 17.36 -7.77 18.71
C ASP A 372 17.40 -9.31 18.72
N CYS A 373 16.35 -9.92 19.25
CA CYS A 373 16.17 -11.37 19.36
C CYS A 373 15.50 -11.99 18.12
N GLY A 374 14.90 -11.16 17.25
CA GLY A 374 14.12 -11.57 16.08
C GLY A 374 14.35 -10.63 14.90
N ALA A 375 13.36 -9.82 14.54
CA ALA A 375 13.54 -8.78 13.52
C ALA A 375 14.53 -7.71 14.01
N ASP A 376 15.59 -7.44 13.24
CA ASP A 376 16.57 -6.36 13.49
C ASP A 376 16.51 -5.23 12.46
N ALA A 377 15.58 -5.32 11.51
CA ALA A 377 15.42 -4.38 10.42
C ALA A 377 13.99 -4.36 9.89
N PHE A 378 13.63 -3.25 9.25
CA PHE A 378 12.45 -3.13 8.40
C PHE A 378 12.80 -2.42 7.09
N LEU A 379 12.01 -2.68 6.04
CA LEU A 379 12.18 -2.03 4.74
C LEU A 379 11.87 -0.55 4.84
N ALA A 380 12.88 0.28 4.58
CA ALA A 380 12.74 1.74 4.63
C ALA A 380 12.06 2.32 3.37
N ARG A 381 12.04 1.53 2.29
CA ARG A 381 11.37 1.89 1.03
C ARG A 381 9.85 1.70 1.07
N VAL A 382 9.30 1.18 2.17
CA VAL A 382 7.86 1.14 2.43
C VAL A 382 7.55 2.19 3.51
N PRO A 383 6.88 3.30 3.17
CA PRO A 383 6.82 4.50 4.02
C PRO A 383 6.28 4.27 5.44
N ALA A 384 5.28 3.38 5.59
CA ALA A 384 4.49 3.22 6.80
C ALA A 384 5.31 3.07 8.11
N ALA A 385 6.43 2.34 8.10
CA ALA A 385 7.26 2.17 9.29
C ALA A 385 8.14 3.41 9.58
N VAL A 386 8.62 4.09 8.53
CA VAL A 386 9.45 5.31 8.65
C VAL A 386 8.60 6.47 9.14
N GLU A 387 7.40 6.63 8.58
CA GLU A 387 6.41 7.62 9.03
C GLU A 387 6.02 7.39 10.49
N LEU A 388 5.74 6.15 10.88
CA LEU A 388 5.44 5.84 12.27
C LEU A 388 6.61 6.17 13.20
N CYS A 389 7.86 5.92 12.78
CA CYS A 389 9.03 6.35 13.55
C CYS A 389 9.08 7.87 13.71
N ARG A 390 8.76 8.64 12.65
CA ARG A 390 8.71 10.11 12.72
C ARG A 390 7.62 10.59 13.67
N ASP A 391 6.42 10.05 13.54
CA ASP A 391 5.26 10.33 14.39
C ASP A 391 5.54 10.10 15.88
N LEU A 392 6.32 9.06 16.19
CA LEU A 392 6.69 8.69 17.56
C LEU A 392 7.98 9.39 18.03
N GLY A 393 8.57 10.28 17.23
CA GLY A 393 9.80 10.99 17.57
C GLY A 393 11.07 10.11 17.57
N LEU A 394 11.05 8.97 16.89
CA LEU A 394 12.14 8.00 16.79
C LEU A 394 13.05 8.21 15.58
N GLU A 395 12.81 9.23 14.74
CA GLU A 395 13.58 9.48 13.51
C GLU A 395 15.08 9.61 13.78
N ALA A 396 15.46 10.31 14.85
CA ALA A 396 16.85 10.44 15.24
C ALA A 396 17.51 9.10 15.61
N ALA A 397 16.74 8.08 16.02
CA ALA A 397 17.24 6.75 16.40
C ALA A 397 17.39 5.79 15.22
N LEU A 398 16.86 6.13 14.04
CA LEU A 398 17.01 5.34 12.83
C LEU A 398 18.50 5.18 12.48
N THR A 399 18.84 3.99 11.99
CA THR A 399 20.18 3.66 11.51
C THR A 399 20.06 2.69 10.35
N SER A 400 20.94 2.82 9.37
CA SER A 400 21.04 1.89 8.23
C SER A 400 22.21 0.93 8.40
N PRO A 401 22.22 -0.20 7.66
CA PRO A 401 23.38 -1.07 7.61
C PRO A 401 24.64 -0.33 7.14
N ALA A 402 25.78 -0.60 7.76
CA ALA A 402 27.08 0.02 7.43
C ALA A 402 27.71 -0.56 6.14
N THR A 403 27.21 -1.69 5.67
CA THR A 403 27.67 -2.39 4.47
C THR A 403 26.48 -2.99 3.71
N SER A 404 26.58 -3.03 2.39
CA SER A 404 25.64 -3.70 1.48
C SER A 404 26.15 -5.06 1.00
N THR A 405 27.38 -5.44 1.36
CA THR A 405 27.98 -6.73 0.99
C THR A 405 27.37 -7.86 1.82
N ALA A 406 27.07 -8.97 1.17
CA ALA A 406 26.69 -10.23 1.80
C ALA A 406 27.42 -11.37 1.10
N TYR A 407 27.46 -12.54 1.72
CA TYR A 407 28.09 -13.74 1.17
C TYR A 407 27.11 -14.92 1.09
N LEU A 408 27.47 -15.93 0.32
CA LEU A 408 26.82 -17.23 0.26
C LEU A 408 27.86 -18.31 0.54
N TRP A 409 27.58 -19.20 1.49
CA TRP A 409 28.33 -20.42 1.67
C TRP A 409 27.87 -21.47 0.65
N VAL A 410 28.75 -21.80 -0.29
CA VAL A 410 28.52 -22.76 -1.36
C VAL A 410 29.83 -23.45 -1.74
N ASP A 411 29.78 -24.74 -2.06
CA ASP A 411 30.94 -25.54 -2.49
C ASP A 411 32.17 -25.42 -1.56
N GLY A 412 31.93 -25.31 -0.24
CA GLY A 412 32.98 -25.25 0.78
C GLY A 412 33.69 -23.90 0.93
N ALA A 413 33.13 -22.82 0.37
CA ALA A 413 33.69 -21.48 0.49
C ALA A 413 32.61 -20.39 0.65
N LEU A 414 32.96 -19.29 1.32
CA LEU A 414 32.18 -18.06 1.29
C LEU A 414 32.44 -17.31 -0.02
N ARG A 415 31.40 -17.16 -0.84
CA ARG A 415 31.44 -16.41 -2.09
C ARG A 415 30.66 -15.10 -1.93
N PRO A 416 31.16 -13.95 -2.44
CA PRO A 416 30.38 -12.71 -2.41
C PRO A 416 29.05 -12.90 -3.12
N PHE A 417 27.97 -12.42 -2.51
CA PHE A 417 26.65 -12.43 -3.14
C PHE A 417 26.69 -11.48 -4.35
N PRO A 418 26.16 -11.88 -5.51
CA PRO A 418 26.28 -11.10 -6.73
C PRO A 418 25.61 -9.75 -6.60
N THR A 419 26.23 -8.73 -7.17
CA THR A 419 25.59 -7.42 -7.32
C THR A 419 24.54 -7.48 -8.43
N GLY A 420 23.66 -6.48 -8.48
CA GLY A 420 22.67 -6.39 -9.55
C GLY A 420 21.61 -7.50 -9.54
N THR A 421 21.20 -7.95 -8.36
CA THR A 421 20.07 -8.87 -8.23
C THR A 421 18.77 -8.14 -7.87
N VAL A 422 17.63 -8.76 -8.18
CA VAL A 422 16.34 -8.44 -7.55
C VAL A 422 15.86 -9.72 -6.88
N LEU A 423 15.77 -9.71 -5.54
CA LEU A 423 15.37 -10.88 -4.75
C LEU A 423 16.11 -12.17 -5.16
N GLY A 424 17.42 -12.05 -5.42
CA GLY A 424 18.30 -13.17 -5.78
C GLY A 424 18.31 -13.51 -7.27
N VAL A 425 17.35 -13.04 -8.07
CA VAL A 425 17.41 -13.19 -9.52
C VAL A 425 18.49 -12.26 -10.09
N PRO A 426 19.51 -12.80 -10.79
CA PRO A 426 20.59 -12.00 -11.34
C PRO A 426 20.12 -11.22 -12.56
N THR A 427 20.31 -9.89 -12.56
CA THR A 427 20.08 -9.07 -13.77
C THR A 427 21.37 -8.78 -14.54
N ASP A 428 22.52 -9.15 -13.97
CA ASP A 428 23.85 -9.11 -14.56
C ASP A 428 24.51 -10.49 -14.42
N LEU A 429 24.57 -11.23 -15.53
CA LEU A 429 25.08 -12.61 -15.55
C LEU A 429 26.61 -12.66 -15.64
N ASP A 430 27.27 -11.56 -16.01
CA ASP A 430 28.73 -11.48 -16.03
C ASP A 430 29.25 -11.26 -14.62
N ALA A 431 28.63 -10.31 -13.88
CA ALA A 431 28.90 -10.13 -12.46
C ALA A 431 28.62 -11.41 -11.64
N LEU A 432 27.58 -12.17 -12.01
CA LEU A 432 27.31 -13.46 -11.38
C LEU A 432 28.43 -14.48 -11.65
N ALA A 433 28.92 -14.56 -12.89
CA ALA A 433 29.98 -15.50 -13.26
C ALA A 433 31.26 -15.30 -12.43
N GLU A 434 31.61 -14.04 -12.13
CA GLU A 434 32.77 -13.68 -11.32
C GLU A 434 32.69 -14.19 -9.88
N THR A 435 31.48 -14.43 -9.34
CA THR A 435 31.31 -14.95 -7.98
C THR A 435 31.68 -16.43 -7.85
N GLY A 436 31.57 -17.20 -8.94
CA GLY A 436 31.73 -18.66 -8.92
C GLY A 436 30.68 -19.40 -8.11
N ILE A 437 29.50 -18.82 -7.90
CA ILE A 437 28.37 -19.45 -7.18
C ILE A 437 27.69 -20.52 -8.05
N LEU A 438 27.51 -20.25 -9.34
CA LEU A 438 26.94 -21.21 -10.29
C LEU A 438 28.04 -22.01 -10.98
N SER A 439 27.72 -23.25 -11.35
CA SER A 439 28.54 -24.02 -12.28
C SER A 439 28.52 -23.42 -13.69
N ASP A 440 29.45 -23.83 -14.55
CA ASP A 440 29.44 -23.44 -15.97
C ASP A 440 28.11 -23.84 -16.66
N GLU A 441 27.53 -24.98 -16.28
CA GLU A 441 26.25 -25.45 -16.78
C GLU A 441 25.07 -24.60 -16.26
N GLY A 442 25.06 -24.30 -14.96
CA GLY A 442 24.06 -23.43 -14.35
C GLY A 442 24.08 -22.01 -14.94
N LEU A 443 25.28 -21.46 -15.17
CA LEU A 443 25.45 -20.17 -15.81
C LEU A 443 24.97 -20.19 -17.27
N ALA A 444 25.32 -21.23 -18.04
CA ALA A 444 24.84 -21.40 -19.41
C ALA A 444 23.30 -21.51 -19.46
N ARG A 445 22.71 -22.24 -18.51
CA ARG A 445 21.25 -22.38 -18.38
C ARG A 445 20.56 -21.05 -18.08
N ALA A 446 21.15 -20.20 -17.23
CA ALA A 446 20.63 -18.87 -16.93
C ALA A 446 20.74 -17.93 -18.14
N ARG A 447 21.86 -17.98 -18.89
CA ARG A 447 22.06 -17.17 -20.12
C ARG A 447 21.07 -17.52 -21.22
N ALA A 448 20.69 -18.79 -21.33
CA ALA A 448 19.72 -19.25 -22.31
C ALA A 448 18.31 -18.66 -22.14
N GLU A 449 18.00 -17.98 -21.02
CA GLU A 449 16.71 -17.30 -20.85
C GLU A 449 16.48 -16.19 -21.89
N ALA A 450 17.56 -15.56 -22.37
CA ALA A 450 17.50 -14.52 -23.40
C ALA A 450 17.00 -15.05 -24.76
N ASP A 451 17.15 -16.36 -24.99
CA ASP A 451 16.73 -17.04 -26.22
C ASP A 451 15.34 -17.70 -26.07
N LEU A 452 14.73 -17.65 -24.88
CA LEU A 452 13.38 -18.17 -24.66
C LEU A 452 12.34 -17.17 -25.18
N GLU A 453 11.32 -17.69 -25.85
CA GLU A 453 10.16 -16.88 -26.23
C GLU A 453 9.54 -16.19 -24.99
N PRO A 454 9.09 -14.93 -25.12
CA PRO A 454 8.34 -14.25 -24.07
C PRO A 454 7.11 -15.07 -23.66
N GLU A 455 6.96 -15.28 -22.35
CA GLU A 455 5.90 -16.10 -21.78
C GLU A 455 4.77 -15.22 -21.22
N THR A 456 3.52 -15.57 -21.49
CA THR A 456 2.37 -15.00 -20.78
C THR A 456 2.32 -15.57 -19.37
N TRP A 457 2.31 -14.70 -18.36
CA TRP A 457 2.36 -15.11 -16.96
C TRP A 457 1.05 -14.85 -16.20
N PRO A 458 0.58 -15.80 -15.37
CA PRO A 458 1.09 -17.18 -15.25
C PRO A 458 0.59 -18.07 -16.41
N PRO A 459 1.36 -19.11 -16.79
CA PRO A 459 1.08 -19.91 -17.99
C PRO A 459 -0.23 -20.71 -17.95
N ASP A 460 -0.77 -20.99 -16.76
CA ASP A 460 -2.02 -21.72 -16.58
C ASP A 460 -3.25 -20.81 -16.39
N GLY A 461 -3.07 -19.49 -16.42
CA GLY A 461 -4.14 -18.51 -16.26
C GLY A 461 -4.71 -18.43 -14.84
N THR A 462 -4.10 -19.07 -13.84
CA THR A 462 -4.60 -19.08 -12.45
C THR A 462 -4.39 -17.78 -11.70
N GLY A 463 -3.60 -16.86 -12.25
CA GLY A 463 -3.28 -15.55 -11.68
C GLY A 463 -2.10 -15.52 -10.69
N ASP A 464 -1.60 -16.67 -10.23
CA ASP A 464 -0.44 -16.78 -9.33
C ASP A 464 0.26 -18.15 -9.50
N GLU A 465 1.56 -18.22 -9.21
CA GLU A 465 2.31 -19.49 -9.17
C GLU A 465 3.38 -19.42 -8.06
N SER A 466 4.15 -20.50 -7.85
CA SER A 466 5.26 -20.43 -6.91
C SER A 466 6.51 -19.80 -7.52
N VAL A 467 7.29 -19.09 -6.70
CA VAL A 467 8.57 -18.50 -7.08
C VAL A 467 9.49 -19.57 -7.65
N GLY A 468 9.53 -20.74 -7.03
CA GLY A 468 10.38 -21.83 -7.49
C GLY A 468 9.98 -22.36 -8.86
N ALA A 469 8.68 -22.52 -9.12
CA ALA A 469 8.19 -22.95 -10.43
C ALA A 469 8.57 -21.95 -11.54
N LEU A 470 8.41 -20.65 -11.30
CA LEU A 470 8.78 -19.60 -12.24
C LEU A 470 10.30 -19.57 -12.47
N VAL A 471 11.11 -19.55 -11.41
CA VAL A 471 12.56 -19.39 -11.51
C VAL A 471 13.20 -20.62 -12.17
N ARG A 472 12.81 -21.85 -11.81
CA ARG A 472 13.37 -23.06 -12.48
C ARG A 472 13.04 -23.09 -13.96
N ARG A 473 11.79 -22.74 -14.31
CA ARG A 473 11.34 -22.72 -15.71
C ARG A 473 12.12 -21.69 -16.54
N ARG A 474 12.36 -20.49 -16.01
CA ARG A 474 13.07 -19.43 -16.73
C ARG A 474 14.59 -19.59 -16.66
N LEU A 475 15.14 -19.78 -15.46
CA LEU A 475 16.57 -19.63 -15.18
C LEU A 475 17.29 -20.92 -14.75
N GLY A 476 16.56 -21.99 -14.41
CA GLY A 476 17.11 -23.28 -14.02
C GLY A 476 17.25 -23.50 -12.51
N ASP A 477 17.58 -24.74 -12.14
CA ASP A 477 17.61 -25.21 -10.75
C ASP A 477 18.67 -24.49 -9.91
N GLU A 478 19.90 -24.36 -10.41
CA GLU A 478 20.97 -23.74 -9.62
C GLU A 478 20.69 -22.28 -9.25
N VAL A 479 20.04 -21.50 -10.13
CA VAL A 479 19.66 -20.11 -9.81
C VAL A 479 18.66 -20.08 -8.67
N LEU A 480 17.69 -21.00 -8.65
CA LEU A 480 16.79 -21.11 -7.53
C LEU A 480 17.52 -21.58 -6.28
N ASP A 481 18.19 -22.73 -6.34
CA ASP A 481 18.69 -23.42 -5.15
C ASP A 481 19.87 -22.68 -4.50
N ARG A 482 20.67 -21.94 -5.28
CA ARG A 482 21.87 -21.24 -4.78
C ARG A 482 21.68 -19.74 -4.59
N LEU A 483 20.72 -19.08 -5.24
CA LEU A 483 20.52 -17.62 -5.11
C LEU A 483 19.17 -17.23 -4.55
N VAL A 484 18.08 -17.57 -5.26
CA VAL A 484 16.73 -17.10 -4.91
C VAL A 484 16.20 -17.78 -3.65
N GLY A 485 16.34 -19.10 -3.58
CA GLY A 485 15.91 -19.96 -2.48
C GLY A 485 16.57 -19.59 -1.15
N PRO A 486 17.92 -19.51 -1.06
CA PRO A 486 18.59 -19.09 0.16
C PRO A 486 18.19 -17.69 0.62
N LEU A 487 18.03 -16.74 -0.31
CA LEU A 487 17.69 -15.36 0.02
C LEU A 487 16.24 -15.23 0.52
N LEU A 488 15.26 -15.71 -0.25
CA LEU A 488 13.85 -15.65 0.15
C LEU A 488 13.58 -16.53 1.37
N GLY A 489 14.16 -17.73 1.38
CA GLY A 489 14.17 -18.66 2.50
C GLY A 489 14.77 -18.06 3.76
N GLY A 490 15.78 -17.19 3.64
CA GLY A 490 16.39 -16.48 4.77
C GLY A 490 15.46 -15.44 5.41
N VAL A 491 14.45 -14.97 4.67
CA VAL A 491 13.45 -14.00 5.16
C VAL A 491 12.22 -14.71 5.75
N ASN A 492 11.73 -15.76 5.09
CA ASN A 492 10.47 -16.42 5.48
C ASN A 492 10.66 -17.78 6.21
N CYS A 493 11.89 -18.30 6.32
CA CYS A 493 12.20 -19.65 6.78
C CYS A 493 11.42 -20.77 6.05
N GLY A 494 10.98 -20.47 4.84
CA GLY A 494 10.18 -21.33 3.98
C GLY A 494 10.93 -21.86 2.78
N SER A 495 10.19 -22.56 1.92
CA SER A 495 10.68 -22.97 0.60
C SER A 495 10.19 -22.00 -0.47
N ALA A 496 11.11 -21.55 -1.34
CA ALA A 496 10.75 -20.77 -2.52
C ALA A 496 9.85 -21.57 -3.49
N ASP A 497 9.88 -22.90 -3.43
CA ASP A 497 9.01 -23.78 -4.23
C ASP A 497 7.55 -23.73 -3.85
N GLU A 498 7.26 -23.30 -2.63
CA GLU A 498 5.92 -23.15 -2.13
C GLU A 498 5.52 -21.69 -2.00
N LEU A 499 6.46 -20.75 -2.12
CA LEU A 499 6.20 -19.32 -1.96
C LEU A 499 5.48 -18.75 -3.18
N SER A 500 4.32 -18.15 -2.99
CA SER A 500 3.58 -17.38 -4.00
C SER A 500 4.44 -16.25 -4.58
N VAL A 501 4.43 -16.10 -5.90
CA VAL A 501 5.05 -14.96 -6.58
C VAL A 501 4.37 -13.66 -6.13
N LEU A 502 3.04 -13.59 -6.11
CA LEU A 502 2.34 -12.36 -5.75
C LEU A 502 2.58 -11.93 -4.29
N ALA A 503 2.71 -12.89 -3.37
CA ALA A 503 2.92 -12.59 -1.96
C ALA A 503 4.41 -12.35 -1.60
N GLY A 504 5.32 -13.12 -2.21
CA GLY A 504 6.74 -13.13 -1.83
C GLY A 504 7.67 -12.38 -2.77
N ALA A 505 7.31 -12.25 -4.06
CA ALA A 505 8.14 -11.63 -5.08
C ALA A 505 7.29 -10.91 -6.16
N PRO A 506 6.42 -9.93 -5.80
CA PRO A 506 5.54 -9.27 -6.74
C PRO A 506 6.28 -8.57 -7.90
N GLN A 507 7.56 -8.25 -7.71
CA GLN A 507 8.45 -7.70 -8.75
C GLN A 507 8.65 -8.69 -9.91
N PHE A 508 8.65 -10.00 -9.62
CA PHE A 508 8.78 -11.06 -10.64
C PHE A 508 7.50 -11.13 -11.48
N ALA A 509 6.32 -11.08 -10.84
CA ALA A 509 5.05 -10.99 -11.56
C ALA A 509 5.03 -9.77 -12.49
N GLU A 510 5.45 -8.61 -12.01
CA GLU A 510 5.51 -7.39 -12.82
C GLU A 510 6.51 -7.52 -13.98
N ALA A 511 7.69 -8.11 -13.75
CA ALA A 511 8.70 -8.32 -14.78
C ALA A 511 8.19 -9.25 -15.89
N MET A 512 7.50 -10.33 -15.50
CA MET A 512 6.89 -11.27 -16.43
C MET A 512 5.72 -10.66 -17.20
N ARG A 513 4.84 -9.90 -16.55
CA ARG A 513 3.69 -9.23 -17.21
C ARG A 513 4.12 -8.19 -18.25
N THR A 514 5.19 -7.46 -17.95
CA THR A 514 5.66 -6.36 -18.81
C THR A 514 6.49 -6.84 -19.98
N SER A 515 7.31 -7.89 -19.80
CA SER A 515 8.30 -8.28 -20.81
C SER A 515 8.23 -9.74 -21.26
N GLY A 516 7.50 -10.61 -20.55
CA GLY A 516 7.51 -12.06 -20.75
C GLY A 516 8.86 -12.74 -20.46
N SER A 517 9.86 -11.99 -19.98
CA SER A 517 11.18 -12.47 -19.57
C SER A 517 11.54 -11.97 -18.18
N LEU A 518 12.04 -12.84 -17.33
CA LEU A 518 12.30 -12.53 -15.94
C LEU A 518 13.51 -11.58 -15.82
N ILE A 519 14.65 -11.90 -16.44
CA ILE A 519 15.84 -11.05 -16.38
C ILE A 519 15.58 -9.70 -17.05
N THR A 520 14.96 -9.70 -18.24
CA THR A 520 14.72 -8.48 -19.01
C THR A 520 13.82 -7.51 -18.24
N GLY A 521 12.68 -7.99 -17.72
CA GLY A 521 11.77 -7.17 -16.95
C GLY A 521 12.39 -6.64 -15.65
N LEU A 522 13.11 -7.49 -14.91
CA LEU A 522 13.76 -7.06 -13.66
C LEU A 522 14.91 -6.07 -13.91
N ARG A 523 15.66 -6.23 -15.00
CA ARG A 523 16.68 -5.25 -15.40
C ARG A 523 16.03 -3.91 -15.73
N ALA A 524 14.97 -3.90 -16.51
CA ALA A 524 14.23 -2.68 -16.87
C ALA A 524 13.69 -1.97 -15.62
N GLN A 525 13.13 -2.69 -14.66
CA GLN A 525 12.68 -2.14 -13.37
C GLN A 525 13.83 -1.49 -12.59
N ARG A 526 14.99 -2.15 -12.49
CA ARG A 526 16.17 -1.61 -11.80
C ARG A 526 16.68 -0.34 -12.47
N GLU A 527 16.78 -0.35 -13.79
CA GLU A 527 17.24 0.83 -14.55
C GLU A 527 16.25 1.99 -14.45
N ALA A 528 14.94 1.71 -14.47
CA ALA A 528 13.92 2.72 -14.26
C ALA A 528 14.03 3.34 -12.85
N ALA A 529 14.21 2.51 -11.82
CA ALA A 529 14.42 2.98 -10.45
C ALA A 529 15.69 3.83 -10.31
N ALA A 530 16.78 3.48 -11.01
CA ALA A 530 18.01 4.26 -11.02
C ALA A 530 17.85 5.61 -11.74
N ARG A 531 17.06 5.67 -12.83
CA ARG A 531 16.76 6.91 -13.55
C ARG A 531 15.83 7.84 -12.78
N ALA A 532 14.93 7.30 -11.98
CA ALA A 532 13.93 8.05 -11.22
C ALA A 532 14.51 8.75 -9.97
N SER A 533 15.70 8.36 -9.50
CA SER A 533 16.30 8.96 -8.31
C SER A 533 17.51 9.84 -8.62
N ASP A 534 17.55 11.03 -8.03
CA ASP A 534 18.83 11.68 -7.73
C ASP A 534 19.55 10.81 -6.70
N ALA A 535 20.77 10.36 -7.02
CA ALA A 535 21.51 9.35 -6.24
C ALA A 535 21.78 9.75 -4.77
N THR A 536 21.51 11.00 -4.40
CA THR A 536 21.74 11.57 -3.06
C THR A 536 20.53 11.50 -2.12
N ASP A 537 19.34 11.11 -2.59
CA ASP A 537 18.09 11.23 -1.80
C ASP A 537 17.28 9.92 -1.67
N GLN A 538 17.81 8.78 -2.14
CA GLN A 538 17.14 7.50 -1.90
C GLN A 538 17.29 7.06 -0.44
N PRO A 539 16.20 6.70 0.26
CA PRO A 539 16.32 6.05 1.55
C PRO A 539 17.07 4.72 1.39
N PRO A 540 17.82 4.30 2.43
CA PRO A 540 18.48 3.00 2.44
C PRO A 540 17.47 1.86 2.23
N VAL A 541 17.94 0.65 1.93
CA VAL A 541 17.01 -0.49 1.77
C VAL A 541 16.34 -0.83 3.11
N PHE A 542 17.13 -0.81 4.18
CA PHE A 542 16.70 -1.18 5.52
C PHE A 542 17.02 -0.09 6.53
N TYR A 543 16.12 0.08 7.49
CA TYR A 543 16.40 0.74 8.76
C TYR A 543 16.28 -0.25 9.92
N GLY A 544 17.08 -0.01 10.95
CA GLY A 544 16.88 -0.49 12.31
C GLY A 544 16.84 0.69 13.28
N LEU A 545 16.77 0.43 14.57
CA LEU A 545 16.83 1.44 15.64
C LEU A 545 18.06 1.19 16.51
N ARG A 546 18.84 2.24 16.81
CA ARG A 546 20.08 2.11 17.62
C ARG A 546 19.85 1.57 19.03
N THR A 547 18.64 1.73 19.54
CA THR A 547 18.20 1.21 20.85
C THR A 547 17.51 -0.16 20.75
N GLY A 548 17.54 -0.79 19.58
CA GLY A 548 16.84 -2.02 19.24
C GLY A 548 15.43 -1.77 18.70
N THR A 549 14.98 -2.69 17.83
CA THR A 549 13.73 -2.55 17.07
C THR A 549 12.49 -2.56 17.97
N GLN A 550 12.54 -3.17 19.16
CA GLN A 550 11.42 -3.15 20.13
C GLN A 550 11.08 -1.74 20.62
N THR A 551 12.02 -0.79 20.54
CA THR A 551 11.76 0.63 20.86
C THR A 551 10.54 1.16 20.10
N LEU A 552 10.32 0.71 18.86
CA LEU A 552 9.14 1.07 18.07
C LEU A 552 7.84 0.64 18.75
N THR A 553 7.76 -0.61 19.22
CA THR A 553 6.54 -1.15 19.85
C THR A 553 6.33 -0.61 21.25
N ASP A 554 7.40 -0.32 21.98
CA ASP A 554 7.34 0.30 23.31
C ASP A 554 6.84 1.75 23.21
N ALA A 555 7.37 2.53 22.26
CA ALA A 555 6.91 3.89 21.99
C ALA A 555 5.44 3.93 21.53
N LEU A 556 5.04 2.95 20.72
CA LEU A 556 3.67 2.83 20.26
C LEU A 556 2.69 2.53 21.40
N ALA A 557 3.05 1.60 22.31
CA ALA A 557 2.26 1.33 23.50
C ALA A 557 2.16 2.56 24.43
N ALA A 558 3.24 3.33 24.57
CA ALA A 558 3.23 4.58 25.32
C ALA A 558 2.33 5.66 24.69
N ASP A 559 2.37 5.81 23.36
CA ASP A 559 1.49 6.75 22.63
C ASP A 559 0.01 6.35 22.76
N ILE A 560 -0.33 5.06 22.67
CA ILE A 560 -1.68 4.53 22.91
C ILE A 560 -2.16 4.89 24.31
N ALA A 561 -1.35 4.63 25.34
CA ALA A 561 -1.67 4.97 26.72
C ALA A 561 -1.85 6.49 26.91
N GLY A 562 -0.98 7.30 26.28
CA GLY A 562 -1.07 8.76 26.29
C GLY A 562 -2.34 9.30 25.62
N ARG A 563 -2.95 8.52 24.71
CA ARG A 563 -4.23 8.82 24.05
C ARG A 563 -5.45 8.23 24.79
N GLY A 564 -5.25 7.60 25.95
CA GLY A 564 -6.33 7.01 26.76
C GLY A 564 -6.69 5.57 26.42
N GLY A 565 -5.92 4.90 25.55
CA GLY A 565 -6.06 3.46 25.32
C GLY A 565 -5.50 2.62 26.47
N ASP A 566 -6.06 1.43 26.67
CA ASP A 566 -5.69 0.49 27.73
C ASP A 566 -4.93 -0.72 27.16
N VAL A 567 -3.63 -0.82 27.46
CA VAL A 567 -2.77 -1.92 26.99
C VAL A 567 -2.51 -2.89 28.15
N ARG A 568 -3.05 -4.10 28.05
CA ARG A 568 -3.01 -5.12 29.11
C ARG A 568 -2.15 -6.32 28.70
N THR A 569 -0.97 -6.44 29.28
CA THR A 569 -0.07 -7.61 29.15
C THR A 569 -0.42 -8.70 30.16
N GLY A 570 -0.12 -9.97 29.88
CA GLY A 570 -0.49 -11.11 30.73
C GLY A 570 -1.99 -11.42 30.72
N HIS A 571 -2.73 -10.93 29.72
CA HIS A 571 -4.17 -11.04 29.57
C HIS A 571 -4.50 -11.81 28.28
N ALA A 572 -4.47 -13.13 28.35
CA ALA A 572 -4.64 -13.98 27.18
C ALA A 572 -6.13 -14.12 26.81
N ALA A 573 -6.50 -13.72 25.59
CA ALA A 573 -7.83 -14.05 25.09
C ALA A 573 -7.95 -15.57 24.87
N THR A 574 -9.02 -16.17 25.40
CA THR A 574 -9.28 -17.62 25.33
C THR A 574 -10.50 -17.96 24.47
N GLY A 575 -11.27 -16.96 24.05
CA GLY A 575 -12.35 -17.10 23.08
C GLY A 575 -13.10 -15.80 22.87
N VAL A 576 -13.82 -15.74 21.75
CA VAL A 576 -14.73 -14.64 21.42
C VAL A 576 -16.13 -15.22 21.28
N ASP A 577 -17.10 -14.61 21.94
CA ASP A 577 -18.51 -14.93 21.82
C ASP A 577 -19.24 -13.76 21.14
N VAL A 578 -20.23 -14.08 20.30
CA VAL A 578 -21.01 -13.08 19.54
C VAL A 578 -22.48 -13.14 19.96
N THR A 579 -23.13 -11.98 20.06
CA THR A 579 -24.56 -11.90 20.40
C THR A 579 -25.27 -10.92 19.46
N TRP A 580 -26.30 -11.41 18.78
CA TRP A 580 -27.18 -10.59 17.96
C TRP A 580 -28.33 -10.04 18.79
N THR A 581 -28.51 -8.73 18.79
CA THR A 581 -29.59 -8.06 19.52
C THR A 581 -30.67 -7.60 18.53
N PRO A 582 -31.95 -7.93 18.75
CA PRO A 582 -33.03 -7.44 17.90
C PRO A 582 -33.00 -5.91 17.74
N GLY A 583 -32.99 -5.43 16.51
CA GLY A 583 -32.98 -3.99 16.20
C GLY A 583 -31.60 -3.34 16.08
N ARG A 584 -30.49 -4.06 16.37
CA ARG A 584 -29.14 -3.61 15.98
C ARG A 584 -28.74 -4.21 14.63
N GLN A 585 -28.09 -3.39 13.81
CA GLN A 585 -27.47 -3.85 12.56
C GLN A 585 -26.12 -4.56 12.80
N THR A 586 -25.48 -4.30 13.94
CA THR A 586 -24.19 -4.88 14.33
C THR A 586 -24.31 -5.79 15.56
N PRO A 587 -23.58 -6.92 15.59
CA PRO A 587 -23.54 -7.77 16.76
C PRO A 587 -22.78 -7.10 17.92
N LEU A 588 -22.91 -7.66 19.11
CA LEU A 588 -22.04 -7.37 20.25
C LEU A 588 -21.08 -8.53 20.48
N PHE A 589 -19.86 -8.20 20.86
CA PHE A 589 -18.81 -9.19 21.13
C PHE A 589 -18.48 -9.27 22.61
N ARG A 590 -18.04 -10.46 23.03
CA ARG A 590 -17.48 -10.71 24.36
C ARG A 590 -16.18 -11.48 24.22
N VAL A 591 -15.08 -10.89 24.66
CA VAL A 591 -13.77 -11.54 24.68
C VAL A 591 -13.55 -12.14 26.07
N ARG A 592 -13.40 -13.46 26.15
CA ARG A 592 -13.01 -14.18 27.36
C ARG A 592 -11.50 -14.07 27.55
N VAL A 593 -11.06 -13.69 28.74
CA VAL A 593 -9.66 -13.39 29.05
C VAL A 593 -9.21 -14.23 30.24
N ASP A 594 -8.07 -14.88 30.12
CA ASP A 594 -7.32 -15.41 31.25
C ASP A 594 -6.29 -14.36 31.71
N ASP A 595 -6.49 -13.87 32.93
CA ASP A 595 -5.67 -12.86 33.61
C ASP A 595 -4.92 -13.44 34.82
N GLY A 596 -4.93 -14.77 34.99
CA GLY A 596 -4.35 -15.45 36.14
C GLY A 596 -5.15 -15.27 37.44
N ALA A 597 -6.28 -14.56 37.44
CA ALA A 597 -7.10 -14.24 38.61
C ALA A 597 -8.49 -14.89 38.61
N GLY A 598 -8.69 -15.93 37.79
CA GLY A 598 -9.96 -16.67 37.66
C GLY A 598 -10.74 -16.36 36.38
N GLY A 599 -10.17 -15.55 35.48
CA GLY A 599 -10.69 -15.26 34.16
C GLY A 599 -11.77 -14.17 34.16
N THR A 600 -11.67 -13.25 33.21
CA THR A 600 -12.58 -12.11 33.04
C THR A 600 -13.21 -12.08 31.65
N THR A 601 -14.20 -11.20 31.45
CA THR A 601 -14.79 -10.97 30.13
C THR A 601 -14.80 -9.48 29.83
N VAL A 602 -14.35 -9.13 28.62
CA VAL A 602 -14.41 -7.76 28.11
C VAL A 602 -15.49 -7.71 27.02
N HIS A 603 -16.49 -6.86 27.21
CA HIS A 603 -17.51 -6.58 26.18
C HIS A 603 -16.94 -5.64 25.13
N ALA A 604 -17.36 -5.77 23.87
CA ALA A 604 -16.89 -4.90 22.79
C ALA A 604 -17.98 -4.67 21.73
N ASP A 605 -17.99 -3.49 21.12
CA ASP A 605 -18.72 -3.21 19.89
C ASP A 605 -17.97 -3.74 18.67
N SER A 606 -16.63 -3.84 18.75
CA SER A 606 -15.80 -4.40 17.69
C SER A 606 -14.58 -5.14 18.24
N VAL A 607 -14.16 -6.18 17.53
CA VAL A 607 -13.00 -7.00 17.87
C VAL A 607 -12.04 -7.06 16.68
N VAL A 608 -10.77 -6.78 16.94
CA VAL A 608 -9.68 -6.93 15.97
C VAL A 608 -8.76 -8.05 16.44
N LEU A 609 -8.66 -9.13 15.68
CA LEU A 609 -7.76 -10.23 15.95
C LEU A 609 -6.44 -9.99 15.23
N ALA A 610 -5.40 -9.68 16.01
CA ALA A 610 -4.02 -9.45 15.56
C ALA A 610 -3.07 -10.57 16.04
N THR A 611 -3.62 -11.74 16.37
CA THR A 611 -2.89 -12.95 16.77
C THR A 611 -2.47 -13.80 15.57
N PRO A 612 -1.53 -14.75 15.72
CA PRO A 612 -1.27 -15.77 14.70
C PRO A 612 -2.56 -16.46 14.25
N ASP A 613 -2.65 -16.85 12.96
CA ASP A 613 -3.90 -17.28 12.33
C ASP A 613 -4.55 -18.47 13.03
N ALA A 614 -3.76 -19.44 13.49
CA ALA A 614 -4.26 -20.60 14.26
C ALA A 614 -4.91 -20.20 15.61
N ILE A 615 -4.41 -19.14 16.23
CA ILE A 615 -5.00 -18.57 17.45
C ILE A 615 -6.29 -17.84 17.10
N SER A 616 -6.27 -16.98 16.08
CA SER A 616 -7.46 -16.28 15.59
C SER A 616 -8.57 -17.27 15.21
N ALA A 617 -8.22 -18.38 14.54
CA ALA A 617 -9.12 -19.47 14.21
C ALA A 617 -9.78 -20.07 15.47
N ARG A 618 -8.98 -20.44 16.48
CA ARG A 618 -9.49 -20.96 17.76
C ARG A 618 -10.41 -19.98 18.49
N LEU A 619 -10.13 -18.68 18.40
CA LEU A 619 -10.91 -17.66 19.09
C LEU A 619 -12.35 -17.53 18.52
N ILE A 620 -12.53 -17.79 17.21
CA ILE A 620 -13.81 -17.61 16.52
C ILE A 620 -14.52 -18.91 16.15
N SER A 621 -13.87 -20.07 16.30
CA SER A 621 -14.35 -21.37 15.81
C SER A 621 -15.74 -21.77 16.31
N ALA A 622 -16.17 -21.24 17.46
CA ALA A 622 -17.48 -21.52 18.04
C ALA A 622 -18.64 -20.90 17.26
N PHE A 623 -18.42 -19.77 16.59
CA PHE A 623 -19.48 -19.04 15.88
C PHE A 623 -19.20 -18.81 14.38
N ALA A 624 -17.94 -18.92 13.95
CA ALA A 624 -17.49 -18.78 12.56
C ALA A 624 -16.58 -19.97 12.16
N PRO A 625 -17.10 -21.22 12.16
CA PRO A 625 -16.28 -22.42 11.98
C PRO A 625 -15.63 -22.51 10.59
N ASP A 626 -16.29 -22.03 9.54
CA ASP A 626 -15.77 -22.09 8.17
C ASP A 626 -14.61 -21.09 7.96
N GLU A 627 -14.75 -19.87 8.47
CA GLU A 627 -13.70 -18.86 8.50
C GLU A 627 -12.52 -19.30 9.37
N ALA A 628 -12.80 -19.90 10.53
CA ALA A 628 -11.78 -20.48 11.39
C ALA A 628 -11.00 -21.59 10.68
N ALA A 629 -11.70 -22.49 9.96
CA ALA A 629 -11.06 -23.56 9.20
C ALA A 629 -10.13 -22.99 8.12
N GLN A 630 -10.51 -21.90 7.45
CA GLN A 630 -9.64 -21.23 6.48
C GLN A 630 -8.41 -20.59 7.12
N LEU A 631 -8.56 -19.88 8.25
CA LEU A 631 -7.42 -19.32 9.00
C LEU A 631 -6.45 -20.42 9.45
N ALA A 632 -6.97 -21.57 9.87
CA ALA A 632 -6.16 -22.70 10.28
C ALA A 632 -5.35 -23.35 9.15
N THR A 633 -5.59 -23.00 7.89
CA THR A 633 -4.80 -23.49 6.74
C THR A 633 -3.50 -22.73 6.52
N VAL A 634 -3.26 -21.62 7.23
CA VAL A 634 -2.02 -20.86 7.10
C VAL A 634 -0.91 -21.61 7.84
N ASP A 635 0.00 -22.20 7.07
CA ASP A 635 1.19 -22.87 7.61
C ASP A 635 2.17 -21.85 8.20
N TYR A 636 2.93 -22.24 9.21
CA TYR A 636 3.94 -21.41 9.85
C TYR A 636 5.29 -22.15 9.96
N ALA A 637 6.37 -21.44 9.62
CA ALA A 637 7.73 -21.90 9.88
C ALA A 637 8.17 -21.49 11.29
N SER A 638 9.00 -22.35 11.89
CA SER A 638 9.72 -22.03 13.12
C SER A 638 11.17 -21.70 12.80
N ALA A 639 11.76 -20.80 13.59
CA ALA A 639 13.15 -20.40 13.47
C ALA A 639 13.82 -20.37 14.84
N VAL A 640 15.12 -20.62 14.86
CA VAL A 640 15.96 -20.45 16.04
C VAL A 640 17.10 -19.52 15.70
N LEU A 641 17.37 -18.56 16.59
CA LEU A 641 18.51 -17.66 16.50
C LEU A 641 19.41 -17.85 17.72
N VAL A 642 20.68 -18.15 17.47
CA VAL A 642 21.73 -18.16 18.48
C VAL A 642 22.58 -16.91 18.30
N THR A 643 22.48 -16.01 19.28
CA THR A 643 23.31 -14.80 19.35
C THR A 643 24.57 -15.10 20.15
N LEU A 644 25.73 -14.78 19.59
CA LEU A 644 27.04 -15.06 20.17
C LEU A 644 27.84 -13.77 20.29
N ALA A 645 28.48 -13.53 21.43
CA ALA A 645 29.55 -12.55 21.55
C ALA A 645 30.89 -13.29 21.57
N VAL A 646 31.78 -12.99 20.63
CA VAL A 646 33.06 -13.70 20.48
C VAL A 646 34.22 -12.71 20.28
N PRO A 647 35.44 -13.00 20.77
CA PRO A 647 36.61 -12.19 20.44
C PRO A 647 36.91 -12.17 18.95
N ARG A 648 37.11 -10.98 18.37
CA ARG A 648 37.42 -10.78 16.94
C ARG A 648 38.64 -11.57 16.49
N THR A 649 39.65 -11.69 17.35
CA THR A 649 40.90 -12.44 17.09
C THR A 649 40.70 -13.94 16.89
N GLY A 650 39.52 -14.47 17.22
CA GLY A 650 39.17 -15.87 17.07
C GLY A 650 38.46 -16.22 15.77
N ILE A 651 38.38 -15.30 14.81
CA ILE A 651 37.69 -15.47 13.53
C ILE A 651 38.71 -15.36 12.40
N ASP A 652 38.84 -16.40 11.59
CA ASP A 652 39.80 -16.43 10.48
C ASP A 652 39.32 -15.58 9.27
N HIS A 653 38.00 -15.38 9.10
CA HIS A 653 37.41 -14.64 7.98
C HIS A 653 37.31 -13.11 8.26
N PRO A 654 37.61 -12.23 7.28
CA PRO A 654 37.38 -10.79 7.41
C PRO A 654 35.88 -10.47 7.52
N LEU A 655 35.48 -9.68 8.52
CA LEU A 655 34.06 -9.33 8.74
C LEU A 655 33.65 -8.08 7.94
N ASP A 656 33.89 -8.09 6.63
CA ASP A 656 33.69 -6.96 5.69
C ASP A 656 32.32 -6.95 4.99
N GLY A 657 31.34 -7.68 5.54
CA GLY A 657 29.98 -7.75 5.05
C GLY A 657 28.94 -7.74 6.17
N SER A 658 27.69 -7.85 5.78
CA SER A 658 26.54 -7.93 6.70
C SER A 658 26.34 -9.33 7.28
N GLY A 659 26.94 -10.35 6.65
CA GLY A 659 26.79 -11.75 6.99
C GLY A 659 26.79 -12.65 5.77
N PHE A 660 26.34 -13.88 5.96
CA PHE A 660 26.21 -14.86 4.88
C PHE A 660 24.96 -15.74 5.00
N LEU A 661 24.50 -16.23 3.85
CA LEU A 661 23.47 -17.27 3.72
C LEU A 661 24.13 -18.61 3.46
N VAL A 662 23.44 -19.71 3.77
CA VAL A 662 23.90 -21.07 3.49
C VAL A 662 23.01 -21.70 2.42
N ALA A 663 23.62 -22.20 1.34
CA ALA A 663 22.90 -22.95 0.32
C ALA A 663 22.37 -24.28 0.91
N PRO A 664 21.12 -24.70 0.62
CA PRO A 664 20.52 -25.90 1.21
C PRO A 664 21.29 -27.20 0.99
N ASP A 665 22.04 -27.30 -0.11
CA ASP A 665 22.86 -28.47 -0.47
C ASP A 665 24.15 -28.60 0.38
N ALA A 666 24.48 -27.60 1.20
CA ALA A 666 25.66 -27.64 2.08
C ALA A 666 25.54 -28.63 3.26
N GLY A 667 24.33 -29.11 3.58
CA GLY A 667 24.09 -30.10 4.64
C GLY A 667 24.28 -29.60 6.08
N LEU A 668 24.59 -28.33 6.26
CA LEU A 668 24.78 -27.69 7.58
C LEU A 668 23.44 -27.53 8.32
N LEU A 669 23.50 -27.33 9.64
CA LEU A 669 22.35 -26.93 10.44
C LEU A 669 22.11 -25.41 10.32
N LEU A 670 23.20 -24.65 10.21
CA LEU A 670 23.23 -23.21 10.00
C LEU A 670 22.56 -22.85 8.66
N THR A 671 21.59 -21.95 8.70
CA THR A 671 20.88 -21.45 7.51
C THR A 671 21.37 -20.08 7.06
N ALA A 672 21.84 -19.27 8.00
CA ALA A 672 22.46 -17.96 7.78
C ALA A 672 23.22 -17.52 9.03
N CYS A 673 24.19 -16.62 8.87
CA CYS A 673 24.80 -15.92 10.00
C CYS A 673 24.91 -14.42 9.68
N SER A 674 24.26 -13.58 10.48
CA SER A 674 24.47 -12.13 10.43
C SER A 674 25.67 -11.74 11.28
N TRP A 675 26.55 -10.91 10.73
CA TRP A 675 27.64 -10.28 11.46
C TRP A 675 27.15 -8.96 12.03
N ALA A 676 26.42 -9.02 13.14
CA ALA A 676 25.63 -7.90 13.64
C ALA A 676 26.48 -6.64 13.93
N SER A 677 27.69 -6.81 14.49
CA SER A 677 28.61 -5.68 14.72
C SER A 677 29.14 -5.06 13.42
N SER A 678 29.32 -5.84 12.35
CA SER A 678 29.71 -5.31 11.03
C SER A 678 28.53 -4.67 10.29
N LYS A 679 27.33 -5.24 10.44
CA LYS A 679 26.10 -4.72 9.83
C LYS A 679 25.66 -3.42 10.49
N TRP A 680 25.74 -3.31 11.81
CA TRP A 680 25.21 -2.20 12.59
C TRP A 680 26.30 -1.50 13.40
N ALA A 681 26.69 -0.30 12.97
CA ALA A 681 27.79 0.45 13.59
C ALA A 681 27.61 0.69 15.10
N HIS A 682 26.37 0.80 15.60
CA HIS A 682 26.09 0.98 17.03
C HIS A 682 26.26 -0.30 17.87
N LEU A 683 26.44 -1.46 17.22
CA LEU A 683 26.75 -2.74 17.86
C LEU A 683 28.24 -3.09 17.83
N ASP A 684 29.06 -2.30 17.12
CA ASP A 684 30.52 -2.37 17.16
C ASP A 684 31.00 -1.55 18.36
N GLY A 685 31.33 -2.24 19.45
CA GLY A 685 31.74 -1.61 20.71
C GLY A 685 33.25 -1.36 20.77
N ASP A 686 33.70 -0.70 21.84
CA ASP A 686 35.13 -0.52 22.13
C ASP A 686 35.78 -1.78 22.74
N ASP A 687 34.98 -2.82 23.01
CA ASP A 687 35.49 -4.15 23.35
C ASP A 687 35.83 -4.91 22.07
N ASP A 688 36.89 -5.72 22.08
CA ASP A 688 37.30 -6.54 20.92
C ASP A 688 36.28 -7.68 20.59
N LEU A 689 35.02 -7.54 21.01
CA LEU A 689 33.95 -8.49 20.80
C LEU A 689 33.18 -8.22 19.51
N VAL A 690 32.79 -9.30 18.84
CA VAL A 690 31.92 -9.31 17.67
C VAL A 690 30.64 -10.02 18.05
N ILE A 691 29.51 -9.41 17.68
CA ILE A 691 28.19 -10.03 17.83
C ILE A 691 27.82 -10.75 16.53
N LEU A 692 27.60 -12.06 16.63
CA LEU A 692 27.13 -12.92 15.55
C LEU A 692 25.70 -13.39 15.85
N ARG A 693 24.87 -13.52 14.82
CA ARG A 693 23.52 -14.10 14.93
C ARG A 693 23.40 -15.25 13.95
N ALA A 694 23.57 -16.46 14.44
CA ALA A 694 23.43 -17.71 13.70
C ALA A 694 21.97 -18.16 13.69
N SER A 695 21.43 -18.39 12.50
CA SER A 695 20.05 -18.82 12.30
C SER A 695 20.00 -20.30 11.93
N ALA A 696 18.96 -20.99 12.40
CA ALA A 696 18.64 -22.35 12.03
C ALA A 696 17.10 -22.57 12.00
N GLY A 697 16.66 -23.64 11.34
CA GLY A 697 15.25 -23.98 11.20
C GLY A 697 14.61 -23.42 9.93
N ARG A 698 13.87 -24.30 9.23
CA ARG A 698 13.06 -24.00 8.04
C ARG A 698 11.84 -24.93 8.03
N THR A 699 10.84 -24.66 7.18
CA THR A 699 9.74 -25.62 6.95
C THR A 699 10.24 -26.99 6.48
N THR A 700 11.38 -27.02 5.79
CA THR A 700 12.00 -28.23 5.24
C THR A 700 13.07 -28.84 6.14
N ASP A 701 13.45 -28.19 7.25
CA ASP A 701 14.47 -28.66 8.17
C ASP A 701 14.15 -28.29 9.62
N GLY A 702 13.64 -29.28 10.36
CA GLY A 702 13.25 -29.15 11.76
C GLY A 702 14.34 -29.51 12.77
N ARG A 703 15.54 -29.96 12.34
CA ARG A 703 16.58 -30.51 13.23
C ARG A 703 16.90 -29.59 14.41
N ALA A 704 16.99 -28.29 14.17
CA ALA A 704 17.32 -27.30 15.21
C ALA A 704 16.27 -27.20 16.34
N LEU A 705 15.02 -27.58 16.06
CA LEU A 705 13.94 -27.56 17.04
C LEU A 705 13.96 -28.80 17.96
N GLU A 706 14.62 -29.87 17.54
CA GLU A 706 14.73 -31.13 18.28
C GLU A 706 15.91 -31.13 19.26
N LEU A 707 16.91 -30.29 19.01
CA LEU A 707 18.08 -30.13 19.89
C LEU A 707 17.74 -29.26 21.11
N ASP A 708 18.32 -29.60 22.26
CA ASP A 708 18.36 -28.69 23.40
C ASP A 708 19.31 -27.51 23.14
N ASP A 709 19.35 -26.55 24.06
CA ASP A 709 20.09 -25.30 23.83
C ASP A 709 21.61 -25.52 23.78
N ASP A 710 22.17 -26.45 24.55
CA ASP A 710 23.61 -26.70 24.57
C ASP A 710 24.04 -27.45 23.29
N ASP A 711 23.32 -28.50 22.91
CA ASP A 711 23.59 -29.27 21.68
C ASP A 711 23.40 -28.39 20.42
N LEU A 712 22.41 -27.50 20.42
CA LEU A 712 22.19 -26.55 19.33
C LEU A 712 23.35 -25.57 19.19
N VAL A 713 23.83 -25.01 20.31
CA VAL A 713 24.96 -24.07 20.32
C VAL A 713 26.21 -24.76 19.82
N ASP A 714 26.51 -25.96 20.31
CA ASP A 714 27.68 -26.74 19.87
C ASP A 714 27.63 -27.07 18.37
N ALA A 715 26.46 -27.47 17.85
CA ALA A 715 26.27 -27.73 16.43
C ALA A 715 26.50 -26.48 15.57
N LEU A 716 25.94 -25.33 15.99
CA LEU A 716 26.12 -24.07 15.24
C LEU A 716 27.54 -23.52 15.36
N LEU A 717 28.23 -23.71 16.48
CA LEU A 717 29.65 -23.37 16.60
C LEU A 717 30.51 -24.23 15.68
N ALA A 718 30.19 -25.52 15.50
CA ALA A 718 30.87 -26.39 14.55
C ALA A 718 30.66 -25.94 13.08
N ASP A 719 29.45 -25.52 12.74
CA ASP A 719 29.14 -24.95 11.42
C ASP A 719 29.86 -23.60 11.21
N LEU A 720 29.92 -22.74 12.22
CA LEU A 720 30.66 -21.46 12.17
C LEU A 720 32.18 -21.67 12.08
N ALA A 721 32.72 -22.70 12.74
CA ALA A 721 34.11 -23.11 12.60
C ALA A 721 34.42 -23.57 11.16
N THR A 722 33.48 -24.29 10.54
CA THR A 722 33.60 -24.76 9.15
C THR A 722 33.50 -23.61 8.14
N THR A 723 32.57 -22.69 8.35
CA THR A 723 32.21 -21.66 7.36
C THR A 723 33.08 -20.42 7.41
N MET A 724 33.43 -19.94 8.60
CA MET A 724 34.17 -18.69 8.81
C MET A 724 35.39 -18.82 9.71
N GLY A 725 35.77 -20.05 10.08
CA GLY A 725 36.93 -20.31 10.92
C GLY A 725 36.79 -19.71 12.32
N LEU A 726 35.58 -19.73 12.89
CA LEU A 726 35.39 -19.34 14.29
C LEU A 726 36.04 -20.37 15.22
N ARG A 727 37.08 -19.98 15.95
CA ARG A 727 37.85 -20.83 16.88
C ARG A 727 37.74 -20.37 18.33
N ALA A 728 37.35 -19.12 18.58
CA ALA A 728 37.16 -18.64 19.94
C ALA A 728 35.84 -19.14 20.52
N ALA A 729 35.86 -19.45 21.82
CA ALA A 729 34.65 -19.71 22.58
C ALA A 729 33.87 -18.39 22.76
N PRO A 730 32.52 -18.43 22.69
CA PRO A 730 31.70 -17.26 22.99
C PRO A 730 31.84 -16.84 24.46
N VAL A 731 31.90 -15.54 24.70
CA VAL A 731 31.90 -14.95 26.05
C VAL A 731 30.48 -14.83 26.61
N GLU A 732 29.49 -14.75 25.72
CA GLU A 732 28.07 -14.73 26.04
C GLU A 732 27.29 -15.41 24.90
N VAL A 733 26.23 -16.14 25.26
CA VAL A 733 25.36 -16.87 24.34
C VAL A 733 23.91 -16.62 24.71
N ARG A 734 23.06 -16.40 23.70
CA ARG A 734 21.61 -16.29 23.86
C ARG A 734 20.89 -17.07 22.78
N VAL A 735 20.08 -18.05 23.17
CA VAL A 735 19.21 -18.82 22.28
C VAL A 735 17.82 -18.17 22.26
N SER A 736 17.28 -17.92 21.07
CA SER A 736 15.94 -17.37 20.85
C SER A 736 15.16 -18.30 19.92
N ARG A 737 14.15 -18.98 20.47
CA ARG A 737 13.28 -19.92 19.73
C ARG A 737 11.98 -19.23 19.34
N TRP A 738 11.70 -19.19 18.05
CA TRP A 738 10.50 -18.62 17.45
C TRP A 738 9.67 -19.74 16.83
N HIS A 739 8.90 -20.43 17.68
CA HIS A 739 7.97 -21.46 17.23
C HIS A 739 6.80 -20.86 16.46
N GLU A 740 6.46 -21.49 15.33
CA GLU A 740 5.33 -21.11 14.46
C GLU A 740 5.26 -19.59 14.27
N ALA A 741 6.37 -19.00 13.83
CA ALA A 741 6.55 -17.57 13.84
C ALA A 741 6.38 -16.92 12.46
N LEU A 742 6.68 -17.63 11.38
CA LEU A 742 6.71 -17.03 10.05
C LEU A 742 5.62 -17.67 9.18
N PRO A 743 4.50 -16.98 8.87
CA PRO A 743 3.48 -17.52 7.99
C PRO A 743 4.03 -17.82 6.60
N GLN A 744 3.52 -18.89 5.99
CA GLN A 744 3.94 -19.38 4.69
C GLN A 744 2.88 -19.08 3.64
N PHE A 745 3.26 -18.31 2.62
CA PHE A 745 2.33 -17.85 1.60
C PHE A 745 2.37 -18.76 0.38
N ARG A 746 1.46 -19.73 0.31
CA ARG A 746 1.30 -20.60 -0.87
C ARG A 746 0.58 -19.87 -2.03
N PRO A 747 0.74 -20.27 -3.30
CA PRO A 747 -0.02 -19.70 -4.41
C PRO A 747 -1.52 -19.55 -4.09
N GLY A 748 -2.08 -18.40 -4.44
CA GLY A 748 -3.47 -18.02 -4.13
C GLY A 748 -3.72 -17.54 -2.69
N HIS A 749 -2.69 -17.41 -1.85
CA HIS A 749 -2.83 -16.95 -0.45
C HIS A 749 -3.54 -15.62 -0.33
N GLN A 750 -3.11 -14.61 -1.08
CA GLN A 750 -3.71 -13.26 -1.04
C GLN A 750 -5.20 -13.29 -1.40
N ALA A 751 -5.58 -14.02 -2.45
CA ALA A 751 -6.97 -14.16 -2.86
C ALA A 751 -7.82 -14.87 -1.77
N ARG A 752 -7.29 -15.92 -1.15
CA ARG A 752 -7.95 -16.60 -0.02
C ARG A 752 -8.17 -15.66 1.16
N MET A 753 -7.14 -14.89 1.54
CA MET A 753 -7.23 -13.95 2.67
C MET A 753 -8.18 -12.80 2.39
N ALA A 754 -8.20 -12.26 1.17
CA ALA A 754 -9.16 -11.22 0.77
C ALA A 754 -10.61 -11.73 0.85
N ALA A 755 -10.89 -12.92 0.29
CA ALA A 755 -12.21 -13.53 0.35
C ALA A 755 -12.64 -13.85 1.79
N LEU A 756 -11.71 -14.27 2.65
CA LEU A 756 -11.95 -14.49 4.07
C LEU A 756 -12.36 -13.19 4.78
N GLN A 757 -11.62 -12.10 4.55
CA GLN A 757 -11.92 -10.81 5.16
C GLN A 757 -13.29 -10.27 4.72
N GLU A 758 -13.65 -10.43 3.43
CA GLU A 758 -14.97 -10.03 2.92
C GLU A 758 -16.12 -10.81 3.59
N ARG A 759 -15.97 -12.13 3.72
CA ARG A 759 -16.98 -12.95 4.40
C ARG A 759 -17.12 -12.60 5.87
N LEU A 760 -16.00 -12.40 6.57
CA LEU A 760 -16.02 -11.95 7.98
C LEU A 760 -16.69 -10.59 8.13
N ALA A 761 -16.36 -9.62 7.28
CA ALA A 761 -16.95 -8.28 7.31
C ALA A 761 -18.46 -8.31 7.06
N THR A 762 -18.92 -9.21 6.19
CA THR A 762 -20.35 -9.37 5.87
C THR A 762 -21.11 -10.11 6.96
N ALA A 763 -20.57 -11.24 7.43
CA ALA A 763 -21.25 -12.13 8.38
C ALA A 763 -21.16 -11.62 9.82
N TYR A 764 -20.09 -10.92 10.18
CA TYR A 764 -19.83 -10.42 11.52
C TYR A 764 -19.29 -8.97 11.47
N PRO A 765 -20.11 -7.97 11.08
CA PRO A 765 -19.69 -6.58 11.08
C PRO A 765 -19.10 -6.17 12.44
N GLY A 766 -17.91 -5.57 12.43
CA GLY A 766 -17.16 -5.26 13.65
C GLY A 766 -16.12 -6.32 14.06
N LEU A 767 -16.03 -7.46 13.37
CA LEU A 767 -14.94 -8.42 13.52
C LEU A 767 -13.92 -8.27 12.38
N TYR A 768 -12.66 -8.09 12.75
CA TYR A 768 -11.55 -7.95 11.80
C TYR A 768 -10.42 -8.90 12.14
N VAL A 769 -9.71 -9.38 11.13
CA VAL A 769 -8.48 -10.18 11.29
C VAL A 769 -7.36 -9.51 10.52
N ILE A 770 -6.27 -9.24 11.23
CA ILE A 770 -5.05 -8.63 10.71
C ILE A 770 -3.82 -9.39 11.23
N GLY A 771 -2.67 -9.14 10.62
CA GLY A 771 -1.40 -9.74 11.02
C GLY A 771 -0.57 -10.20 9.84
N ALA A 772 0.61 -10.74 10.18
CA ALA A 772 1.59 -11.20 9.20
C ALA A 772 1.02 -12.23 8.23
N GLY A 773 0.16 -13.14 8.71
CA GLY A 773 -0.49 -14.18 7.89
C GLY A 773 -1.55 -13.66 6.94
N ILE A 774 -2.04 -12.43 7.13
CA ILE A 774 -3.12 -11.86 6.34
C ILE A 774 -2.59 -10.90 5.27
N GLY A 775 -1.86 -9.86 5.69
CA GLY A 775 -1.49 -8.72 4.85
C GLY A 775 -0.03 -8.68 4.40
N GLY A 776 0.79 -9.64 4.83
CA GLY A 776 2.21 -9.69 4.53
C GLY A 776 3.10 -9.67 5.77
N LEU A 777 4.24 -10.33 5.65
CA LEU A 777 5.14 -10.69 6.75
C LEU A 777 5.85 -9.49 7.42
N GLY A 778 6.22 -8.48 6.64
CA GLY A 778 7.11 -7.41 7.09
C GLY A 778 6.47 -6.42 8.06
N ILE A 779 7.29 -5.82 8.93
CA ILE A 779 6.88 -4.76 9.86
C ILE A 779 6.06 -3.65 9.16
N PRO A 780 6.49 -3.08 8.00
CA PRO A 780 5.72 -2.05 7.34
C PRO A 780 4.35 -2.55 6.84
N ALA A 781 4.26 -3.76 6.29
CA ALA A 781 2.99 -4.33 5.84
C ALA A 781 2.00 -4.53 6.99
N CYS A 782 2.49 -4.99 8.14
CA CYS A 782 1.70 -5.12 9.37
C CYS A 782 1.19 -3.75 9.88
N ILE A 783 2.00 -2.69 9.79
CA ILE A 783 1.59 -1.32 10.15
C ILE A 783 0.53 -0.81 9.18
N THR A 784 0.76 -0.94 7.87
CA THR A 784 -0.21 -0.55 6.84
C THR A 784 -1.57 -1.20 7.09
N GLN A 785 -1.58 -2.50 7.40
CA GLN A 785 -2.83 -3.20 7.68
C GLN A 785 -3.50 -2.75 8.98
N GLY A 786 -2.73 -2.45 10.04
CA GLY A 786 -3.28 -1.86 11.26
C GLY A 786 -3.92 -0.49 11.00
N ASN A 787 -3.31 0.35 10.17
CA ASN A 787 -3.79 1.69 9.87
C ASN A 787 -5.14 1.73 9.15
N THR A 788 -5.52 0.68 8.41
CA THR A 788 -6.80 0.64 7.70
C THR A 788 -8.01 0.37 8.62
N ILE A 789 -7.80 -0.19 9.81
CA ILE A 789 -8.85 -0.56 10.76
C ILE A 789 -9.73 0.64 11.13
N ALA A 790 -9.13 1.82 11.35
CA ALA A 790 -9.86 3.02 11.72
C ALA A 790 -10.88 3.46 10.66
N THR A 791 -10.55 3.26 9.37
CA THR A 791 -11.46 3.55 8.26
C THR A 791 -12.54 2.49 8.14
N GLN A 792 -12.20 1.22 8.38
CA GLN A 792 -13.15 0.11 8.33
C GLN A 792 -14.20 0.18 9.44
N LEU A 793 -13.81 0.56 10.65
CA LEU A 793 -14.73 0.71 11.79
C LEU A 793 -15.73 1.85 11.57
N ARG A 794 -15.28 2.98 11.02
CA ARG A 794 -16.15 4.13 10.73
C ARG A 794 -17.26 3.82 9.72
N ARG A 795 -17.04 2.87 8.79
CA ARG A 795 -18.08 2.41 7.83
C ARG A 795 -19.19 1.57 8.48
N VAL A 796 -18.96 1.05 9.68
CA VAL A 796 -19.88 0.15 10.38
C VAL A 796 -20.64 0.87 11.51
N THR A 797 -20.05 1.93 12.06
CA THR A 797 -20.65 2.75 13.13
C THR A 797 -21.34 4.02 12.64
N GLY A 798 -21.16 4.37 11.37
CA GLY A 798 -21.70 5.58 10.72
C GLY A 798 -22.98 5.35 9.94
#